data_AF-A0A7J6UW65-F1
#
_entry.id   AF-A0A7J6UW65-F1
#
_cell.length_a   1.000
_cell.length_b   1.000
_cell.length_c   1.000
_cell.angle_alpha   90.00
_cell.angle_beta   90.00
_cell.angle_gamma   90.00
#
_symmetry.space_group_name_H-M   'P 1'
#
loop_
_entity.id
_entity.type
_entity.pdbx_description
1 polymer ?
#
loop_
_entity_poly.entity_id
_entity_poly.type
_entity_poly.pdbx_seq_one_letter_code
_entity_poly.pdbx_strand_id
1 'polypeptide(L)'
;MPLYASSRWIVNGEGERVKLACVNWPSHLETLLAQGLDKKPVTEIAKKIVSNGFNCVRFTWPVALATNDSLASTLVENHFESLGLVEGIAGIRANNPIFLRLTIIRAFQIIVSILGGNNVMVILDNHLSKPGWCCQQTDGNGFFGDEYFDPGLWLRGLTNMATMFKDASNVVGMSLRNELRGPNENTDIWYRYMHEGAEAVHSANPKVLVILSGLDFDNNLGFLRQQPVEVSFTGKLVFEVHRYASSMGNQWESGNPNVVCGNFMNNLMSSAGFLQEQGYPLFLSEFGGDQRGVNVNDNRFLNCMFGVIADLDLDWALWALQGSYYLRQGSVDLEEVFGVLNKDWSEIRNSSFMQKVHAIQPPFQGPGFQEMAPYNIMFHPSSGFCIQKKTVRSPVELGPCSKSKAWIYDSQRGTIMLKGTYSCLKAVGVGQPVILGVDCSCCSSKWEIISDSRMHLSTKLPNGEVVCLDHSATNGVIVTNPLMSLPLFTLDRWIVDEKQNRVKLACVNWPSHLDTMVVEGLDKKPLDVISKKIVAMGFNCVRLTWSIAMVTNGSLFQLTAENSFKNFGLSQAIAGMQANNPSFLKLSVIRVFQEVVMNLEKNNVMVILDNHASQPELYDFLLVPLAMLGTSYMTEGAAVIANANKDVLVIVSGPSNITKGPYKILFHPSSGLCVNETYALNPIRLAPCSGPEKWEYTPERAILLRDTITCLQAVGIGMAPDLDIDCNIRPNAKWEMISASGMHLSTNLPNNGAMVCLDLDQNGVLVKDENAEIW
;
A
#
# COMPACT_ATOMS: atom_id res chain seq x y z
N MET A 1 33.47 -19.90 -0.61
CA MET A 1 32.85 -21.21 -0.87
C MET A 1 32.22 -21.14 -2.24
N PRO A 2 32.50 -22.06 -3.17
CA PRO A 2 31.86 -22.03 -4.48
C PRO A 2 30.34 -22.26 -4.32
N LEU A 3 29.55 -21.53 -5.10
CA LEU A 3 28.09 -21.73 -5.19
C LEU A 3 27.76 -22.45 -6.49
N TYR A 4 26.61 -23.11 -6.52
CA TYR A 4 26.13 -23.86 -7.68
C TYR A 4 24.67 -23.51 -7.98
N ALA A 5 24.29 -23.58 -9.24
CA ALA A 5 22.90 -23.60 -9.67
C ALA A 5 22.39 -25.05 -9.65
N SER A 6 21.28 -25.29 -8.97
CA SER A 6 20.62 -26.59 -8.91
C SER A 6 19.11 -26.41 -8.94
N SER A 7 18.49 -26.79 -10.06
CA SER A 7 17.13 -26.32 -10.39
C SER A 7 17.06 -24.79 -10.28
N ARG A 8 15.92 -24.22 -9.90
CA ARG A 8 15.74 -22.77 -9.72
C ARG A 8 16.51 -22.14 -8.55
N TRP A 9 17.38 -22.91 -7.88
CA TRP A 9 18.02 -22.50 -6.63
C TRP A 9 19.53 -22.36 -6.78
N ILE A 10 20.08 -21.39 -6.05
CA ILE A 10 21.51 -21.29 -5.75
C ILE A 10 21.79 -22.08 -4.46
N VAL A 11 22.80 -22.94 -4.49
CA VAL A 11 23.16 -23.86 -3.40
C VAL A 11 24.65 -23.85 -3.06
N ASN A 12 25.00 -24.28 -1.85
CA ASN A 12 26.38 -24.53 -1.44
C ASN A 12 26.90 -25.89 -1.95
N GLY A 13 28.10 -26.30 -1.53
CA GLY A 13 28.70 -27.58 -1.93
C GLY A 13 27.97 -28.80 -1.37
N GLU A 14 27.21 -28.60 -0.30
CA GLU A 14 26.38 -29.59 0.38
C GLU A 14 24.97 -29.71 -0.25
N GLY A 15 24.64 -28.86 -1.22
CA GLY A 15 23.33 -28.84 -1.89
C GLY A 15 22.24 -28.09 -1.12
N GLU A 16 22.58 -27.32 -0.10
CA GLU A 16 21.66 -26.51 0.70
C GLU A 16 21.43 -25.14 0.05
N ARG A 17 20.19 -24.62 0.12
CA ARG A 17 19.81 -23.31 -0.42
C ARG A 17 20.67 -22.20 0.21
N VAL A 18 21.32 -21.43 -0.65
CA VAL A 18 21.94 -20.15 -0.30
C VAL A 18 21.11 -19.05 -0.94
N LYS A 19 20.46 -18.24 -0.10
CA LYS A 19 19.75 -17.02 -0.52
C LYS A 19 20.75 -15.90 -0.72
N LEU A 20 20.78 -15.28 -1.89
CA LEU A 20 21.51 -14.04 -2.12
C LEU A 20 20.59 -12.87 -1.75
N ALA A 21 20.92 -12.19 -0.65
CA ALA A 21 20.28 -10.98 -0.19
C ALA A 21 21.32 -9.86 -0.22
N CYS A 22 21.55 -9.33 -1.42
CA CYS A 22 22.67 -8.44 -1.68
C CYS A 22 22.27 -6.97 -1.67
N VAL A 23 23.28 -6.11 -1.64
CA VAL A 23 23.15 -4.69 -1.97
C VAL A 23 24.11 -4.33 -3.10
N ASN A 24 23.70 -3.44 -4.00
CA ASN A 24 24.57 -2.90 -5.04
C ASN A 24 25.50 -1.84 -4.44
N TRP A 25 26.82 -1.95 -4.69
CA TRP A 25 27.80 -0.95 -4.26
C TRP A 25 28.62 -0.45 -5.46
N PRO A 26 28.42 0.81 -5.89
CA PRO A 26 29.11 1.37 -7.03
C PRO A 26 30.62 1.57 -6.81
N SER A 27 31.42 1.03 -7.73
CA SER A 27 32.86 1.30 -7.88
C SER A 27 33.24 1.54 -9.35
N HIS A 28 32.27 1.56 -10.27
CA HIS A 28 32.49 1.72 -11.70
C HIS A 28 32.45 3.16 -12.20
N LEU A 29 32.08 4.11 -11.36
CA LEU A 29 31.93 5.53 -11.71
C LEU A 29 33.29 6.16 -12.06
N GLU A 30 33.28 7.42 -12.48
CA GLU A 30 34.48 8.17 -12.92
C GLU A 30 35.65 8.11 -11.93
N THR A 31 35.37 8.03 -10.63
CA THR A 31 36.40 7.94 -9.58
C THR A 31 37.07 6.57 -9.45
N LEU A 32 36.48 5.51 -10.01
CA LEU A 32 36.98 4.13 -9.98
C LEU A 32 37.28 3.58 -8.58
N LEU A 33 36.69 4.19 -7.55
CA LEU A 33 36.77 3.77 -6.17
C LEU A 33 35.35 3.57 -5.64
N ALA A 34 35.17 2.55 -4.79
CA ALA A 34 33.90 2.30 -4.12
C ALA A 34 33.43 3.57 -3.39
N GLN A 35 32.16 3.93 -3.54
CA GLN A 35 31.64 5.16 -2.92
C GLN A 35 31.72 5.08 -1.38
N GLY A 36 31.91 6.23 -0.72
CA GLY A 36 31.79 6.37 0.74
C GLY A 36 33.08 6.18 1.55
N LEU A 37 34.20 5.81 0.93
CA LEU A 37 35.52 5.71 1.60
C LEU A 37 36.06 7.07 2.07
N ASP A 38 35.52 8.20 1.61
CA ASP A 38 35.79 9.52 2.20
C ASP A 38 35.01 9.78 3.49
N LYS A 39 33.88 9.09 3.69
CA LYS A 39 33.00 9.28 4.84
C LYS A 39 33.28 8.31 5.97
N LYS A 40 33.58 7.04 5.65
CA LYS A 40 33.66 5.95 6.62
C LYS A 40 34.77 4.96 6.33
N PRO A 41 35.43 4.38 7.36
CA PRO A 41 36.34 3.26 7.17
C PRO A 41 35.65 2.11 6.41
N VAL A 42 36.33 1.55 5.41
CA VAL A 42 35.78 0.46 4.57
C VAL A 42 35.33 -0.75 5.41
N THR A 43 36.00 -1.03 6.52
CA THR A 43 35.61 -2.09 7.46
C THR A 43 34.33 -1.77 8.23
N GLU A 44 34.06 -0.50 8.52
CA GLU A 44 32.79 -0.07 9.13
C GLU A 44 31.64 -0.25 8.14
N ILE A 45 31.86 0.13 6.86
CA ILE A 45 30.87 -0.08 5.80
C ILE A 45 30.57 -1.58 5.65
N ALA A 46 31.60 -2.43 5.55
CA ALA A 46 31.44 -3.89 5.45
C ALA A 46 30.66 -4.48 6.63
N LYS A 47 30.98 -4.07 7.87
CA LYS A 47 30.22 -4.51 9.06
C LYS A 47 28.78 -4.03 9.02
N LYS A 48 28.52 -2.84 8.50
CA LYS A 48 27.17 -2.28 8.40
C LYS A 48 26.32 -3.02 7.37
N ILE A 49 26.91 -3.49 6.27
CA ILE A 49 26.23 -4.39 5.31
C ILE A 49 25.72 -5.64 6.06
N VAL A 50 26.60 -6.30 6.81
CA VAL A 50 26.25 -7.51 7.58
C VAL A 50 25.24 -7.23 8.69
N SER A 51 25.41 -6.14 9.45
CA SER A 51 24.51 -5.81 10.56
C SER A 51 23.10 -5.44 10.10
N ASN A 52 22.93 -5.09 8.82
CA ASN A 52 21.65 -4.84 8.17
C ASN A 52 21.08 -6.08 7.46
N GLY A 53 21.67 -7.26 7.69
CA GLY A 53 21.19 -8.55 7.22
C GLY A 53 21.53 -8.88 5.76
N PHE A 54 22.29 -8.03 5.06
CA PHE A 54 22.81 -8.38 3.73
C PHE A 54 23.97 -9.36 3.86
N ASN A 55 24.02 -10.36 2.98
CA ASN A 55 25.10 -11.36 2.96
C ASN A 55 26.00 -11.26 1.71
N CYS A 56 25.67 -10.37 0.78
CA CYS A 56 26.43 -10.16 -0.44
C CYS A 56 26.43 -8.71 -0.92
N VAL A 57 27.40 -8.40 -1.77
CA VAL A 57 27.48 -7.14 -2.53
C VAL A 57 27.57 -7.46 -4.01
N ARG A 58 26.70 -6.85 -4.82
CA ARG A 58 26.92 -6.74 -6.27
C ARG A 58 27.83 -5.54 -6.49
N PHE A 59 29.11 -5.83 -6.73
CA PHE A 59 30.21 -4.88 -6.76
C PHE A 59 30.57 -4.54 -8.19
N THR A 60 30.20 -3.33 -8.58
CA THR A 60 30.25 -2.89 -9.98
C THR A 60 31.66 -2.49 -10.40
N TRP A 61 32.03 -2.79 -11.64
CA TRP A 61 33.31 -2.40 -12.24
C TRP A 61 33.15 -2.09 -13.74
N PRO A 62 33.99 -1.21 -14.33
CA PRO A 62 33.97 -0.93 -15.75
C PRO A 62 35.03 -1.74 -16.51
N VAL A 63 34.80 -2.09 -17.78
CA VAL A 63 35.76 -2.86 -18.61
C VAL A 63 37.15 -2.23 -18.59
N ALA A 64 37.24 -0.89 -18.70
CA ALA A 64 38.49 -0.15 -18.68
C ALA A 64 39.37 -0.43 -17.46
N LEU A 65 38.79 -0.72 -16.28
CA LEU A 65 39.55 -1.08 -15.08
C LEU A 65 40.34 -2.38 -15.26
N ALA A 66 39.81 -3.32 -16.05
CA ALA A 66 40.41 -4.63 -16.30
C ALA A 66 41.29 -4.68 -17.56
N THR A 67 41.26 -3.65 -18.41
CA THR A 67 41.91 -3.67 -19.74
C THR A 67 42.84 -2.50 -20.03
N ASN A 68 42.75 -1.40 -19.28
CA ASN A 68 43.64 -0.25 -19.44
C ASN A 68 44.68 -0.24 -18.30
N ASP A 69 45.87 -0.79 -18.57
CA ASP A 69 46.95 -0.92 -17.59
C ASP A 69 47.42 0.43 -17.02
N SER A 70 47.42 1.49 -17.84
CA SER A 70 47.79 2.84 -17.38
C SER A 70 46.77 3.38 -16.38
N LEU A 71 45.48 3.20 -16.66
CA LEU A 71 44.42 3.61 -15.75
C LEU A 71 44.45 2.78 -14.45
N ALA A 72 44.50 1.46 -14.59
CA ALA A 72 44.53 0.52 -13.47
C ALA A 72 45.71 0.76 -12.52
N SER A 73 46.86 1.16 -13.06
CA SER A 73 48.11 1.43 -12.32
C SER A 73 48.24 2.86 -11.78
N THR A 74 47.29 3.76 -12.09
CA THR A 74 47.28 5.12 -11.51
C THR A 74 46.99 5.06 -10.02
N LEU A 75 47.68 5.86 -9.21
CA LEU A 75 47.37 6.01 -7.78
C LEU A 75 46.00 6.66 -7.60
N VAL A 76 45.22 6.19 -6.61
CA VAL A 76 43.92 6.79 -6.28
C VAL A 76 44.05 8.28 -6.01
N GLU A 77 45.10 8.72 -5.30
CA GLU A 77 45.36 10.14 -5.03
C GLU A 77 45.50 10.94 -6.33
N ASN A 78 46.40 10.53 -7.23
CA ASN A 78 46.62 11.20 -8.52
C ASN A 78 45.35 11.23 -9.39
N HIS A 79 44.57 10.14 -9.39
CA HIS A 79 43.32 10.09 -10.15
C HIS A 79 42.29 11.07 -9.58
N PHE A 80 42.12 11.11 -8.26
CA PHE A 80 41.22 12.06 -7.61
C PHE A 80 41.68 13.51 -7.79
N GLU A 81 42.99 13.79 -7.78
CA GLU A 81 43.55 15.10 -8.10
C GLU A 81 43.21 15.53 -9.53
N SER A 82 43.31 14.62 -10.49
CA SER A 82 42.96 14.88 -11.90
C SER A 82 41.47 15.22 -12.09
N LEU A 83 40.62 14.76 -11.18
CA LEU A 83 39.18 15.06 -11.14
C LEU A 83 38.85 16.29 -10.26
N GLY A 84 39.84 16.93 -9.64
CA GLY A 84 39.64 18.09 -8.75
C GLY A 84 38.95 17.77 -7.42
N LEU A 85 39.00 16.52 -6.95
CA LEU A 85 38.26 16.04 -5.77
C LEU A 85 39.01 16.26 -4.44
N VAL A 86 39.34 17.52 -4.13
CA VAL A 86 40.13 17.90 -2.94
C VAL A 86 39.51 17.40 -1.63
N GLU A 87 38.20 17.61 -1.44
CA GLU A 87 37.48 17.15 -0.23
C GLU A 87 37.39 15.62 -0.16
N GLY A 88 37.24 14.94 -1.30
CA GLY A 88 37.27 13.48 -1.38
C GLY A 88 38.62 12.91 -0.93
N ILE A 89 39.72 13.53 -1.36
CA ILE A 89 41.08 13.16 -0.92
C ILE A 89 41.23 13.37 0.59
N ALA A 90 40.79 14.53 1.12
CA ALA A 90 40.87 14.83 2.54
C ALA A 90 40.08 13.81 3.39
N GLY A 91 38.86 13.48 2.96
CA GLY A 91 38.02 12.48 3.63
C GLY A 91 38.63 11.06 3.56
N ILE A 92 39.16 10.64 2.41
CA ILE A 92 39.85 9.34 2.30
C ILE A 92 41.09 9.33 3.18
N ARG A 93 41.85 10.43 3.26
CA ARG A 93 43.01 10.54 4.15
C ARG A 93 42.62 10.38 5.62
N ALA A 94 41.47 10.92 6.02
CA ALA A 94 40.97 10.81 7.39
C ALA A 94 40.47 9.40 7.73
N ASN A 95 39.74 8.76 6.82
CA ASN A 95 39.01 7.52 7.11
C ASN A 95 39.71 6.25 6.61
N ASN A 96 40.47 6.34 5.52
CA ASN A 96 41.03 5.22 4.76
C ASN A 96 42.39 5.59 4.11
N PRO A 97 43.38 6.12 4.86
CA PRO A 97 44.58 6.77 4.29
C PRO A 97 45.41 5.87 3.38
N ILE A 98 45.38 4.55 3.59
CA ILE A 98 46.12 3.60 2.76
C ILE A 98 45.66 3.65 1.30
N PHE A 99 44.39 3.93 1.03
CA PHE A 99 43.82 3.86 -0.31
C PHE A 99 44.39 4.91 -1.26
N LEU A 100 44.78 6.09 -0.76
CA LEU A 100 45.43 7.13 -1.56
C LEU A 100 46.76 6.66 -2.16
N ARG A 101 47.46 5.74 -1.47
CA ARG A 101 48.76 5.19 -1.87
C ARG A 101 48.66 3.90 -2.68
N LEU A 102 47.44 3.46 -3.00
CA LEU A 102 47.21 2.29 -3.84
C LEU A 102 46.94 2.71 -5.26
N THR A 103 47.35 1.87 -6.21
CA THR A 103 46.83 1.95 -7.57
C THR A 103 45.34 1.60 -7.57
N ILE A 104 44.55 2.13 -8.50
CA ILE A 104 43.10 1.89 -8.59
C ILE A 104 42.76 0.39 -8.55
N ILE A 105 43.47 -0.46 -9.30
CA ILE A 105 43.17 -1.90 -9.29
C ILE A 105 43.48 -2.58 -7.95
N ARG A 106 44.52 -2.12 -7.25
CA ARG A 106 44.86 -2.60 -5.91
C ARG A 106 43.83 -2.16 -4.87
N ALA A 107 43.30 -0.94 -4.99
CA ALA A 107 42.20 -0.48 -4.14
C ALA A 107 40.97 -1.39 -4.31
N PHE A 108 40.58 -1.71 -5.54
CA PHE A 108 39.48 -2.63 -5.83
C PHE A 108 39.69 -4.03 -5.21
N GLN A 109 40.88 -4.62 -5.40
CA GLN A 109 41.24 -5.92 -4.81
C GLN A 109 41.18 -5.92 -3.27
N ILE A 110 41.69 -4.86 -2.64
CA ILE A 110 41.69 -4.75 -1.17
C ILE A 110 40.26 -4.61 -0.64
N ILE A 111 39.38 -3.86 -1.30
CA ILE A 111 37.97 -3.77 -0.90
C ILE A 111 37.29 -5.14 -0.97
N VAL A 112 37.48 -5.89 -2.06
CA VAL A 112 36.95 -7.26 -2.20
C VAL A 112 37.49 -8.18 -1.10
N SER A 113 38.78 -8.07 -0.75
CA SER A 113 39.38 -8.84 0.35
C SER A 113 38.80 -8.46 1.71
N ILE A 114 38.52 -7.18 1.95
CA ILE A 114 37.93 -6.70 3.21
C ILE A 114 36.48 -7.17 3.33
N LEU A 115 35.71 -7.15 2.25
CA LEU A 115 34.37 -7.75 2.20
C LEU A 115 34.42 -9.24 2.59
N GLY A 116 35.36 -9.98 2.01
CA GLY A 116 35.57 -11.40 2.33
C GLY A 116 35.94 -11.64 3.80
N GLY A 117 36.85 -10.84 4.34
CA GLY A 117 37.24 -10.90 5.76
C GLY A 117 36.11 -10.55 6.74
N ASN A 118 35.01 -9.96 6.26
CA ASN A 118 33.80 -9.69 7.03
C ASN A 118 32.64 -10.63 6.65
N ASN A 119 32.91 -11.76 6.00
CA ASN A 119 31.91 -12.75 5.56
C ASN A 119 30.87 -12.21 4.57
N VAL A 120 31.25 -11.24 3.73
CA VAL A 120 30.39 -10.72 2.67
C VAL A 120 30.79 -11.35 1.33
N MET A 121 29.85 -12.04 0.70
CA MET A 121 30.02 -12.56 -0.66
C MET A 121 30.02 -11.42 -1.68
N VAL A 122 30.71 -11.60 -2.80
CA VAL A 122 30.86 -10.60 -3.85
C VAL A 122 30.43 -11.18 -5.17
N ILE A 123 29.54 -10.47 -5.86
CA ILE A 123 29.20 -10.68 -7.26
C ILE A 123 29.86 -9.54 -8.02
N LEU A 124 30.80 -9.85 -8.91
CA LEU A 124 31.47 -8.83 -9.71
C LEU A 124 30.59 -8.49 -10.91
N ASP A 125 30.12 -7.25 -10.98
CA ASP A 125 29.21 -6.80 -12.02
C ASP A 125 29.91 -5.92 -13.06
N ASN A 126 29.98 -6.38 -14.30
CA ASN A 126 30.47 -5.54 -15.38
C ASN A 126 29.41 -4.49 -15.76
N HIS A 127 29.52 -3.31 -15.15
CA HIS A 127 28.46 -2.32 -15.22
C HIS A 127 28.52 -1.47 -16.49
N LEU A 128 29.72 -1.05 -16.90
CA LEU A 128 29.95 -0.21 -18.09
C LEU A 128 31.28 -0.56 -18.74
N SER A 129 31.53 -0.08 -19.96
CA SER A 129 32.85 -0.21 -20.58
C SER A 129 33.79 0.91 -20.16
N LYS A 130 33.30 2.15 -20.27
CA LYS A 130 33.97 3.37 -19.80
C LYS A 130 33.46 3.75 -18.40
N PRO A 131 34.32 4.19 -17.48
CA PRO A 131 33.87 4.66 -16.17
C PRO A 131 32.94 5.87 -16.30
N GLY A 132 31.81 5.88 -15.60
CA GLY A 132 30.80 6.92 -15.76
C GLY A 132 29.44 6.57 -15.17
N TRP A 133 28.48 7.48 -15.31
CA TRP A 133 27.07 7.26 -14.98
C TRP A 133 26.28 6.83 -16.24
N CYS A 134 25.29 5.97 -16.05
CA CYS A 134 24.38 5.46 -17.09
C CYS A 134 22.92 5.75 -16.67
N CYS A 135 21.84 5.30 -17.29
CA CYS A 135 21.71 4.35 -18.40
C CYS A 135 20.69 4.96 -19.36
N GLN A 136 21.17 5.70 -20.36
CA GLN A 136 20.29 6.25 -21.40
C GLN A 136 20.21 5.28 -22.58
N GLN A 137 19.17 5.40 -23.40
CA GLN A 137 19.00 4.59 -24.62
C GLN A 137 20.17 4.77 -25.62
N THR A 138 20.85 5.92 -25.55
CA THR A 138 21.85 6.35 -26.53
C THR A 138 23.14 6.85 -25.88
N ASP A 139 23.53 6.30 -24.73
CA ASP A 139 24.79 6.67 -24.06
C ASP A 139 26.05 6.03 -24.69
N GLY A 140 25.90 5.33 -25.82
CA GLY A 140 26.99 4.71 -26.57
C GLY A 140 27.60 3.50 -25.87
N ASN A 141 26.91 2.93 -24.88
CA ASN A 141 27.43 1.85 -24.06
C ASN A 141 26.37 0.77 -23.74
N GLY A 142 25.21 0.83 -24.42
CA GLY A 142 24.06 -0.02 -24.12
C GLY A 142 24.14 -1.41 -24.74
N PHE A 143 24.75 -1.56 -25.92
CA PHE A 143 24.79 -2.83 -26.63
C PHE A 143 26.14 -3.10 -27.30
N PHE A 144 26.38 -4.37 -27.65
CA PHE A 144 27.61 -4.82 -28.31
C PHE A 144 27.85 -4.06 -29.61
N GLY A 145 29.03 -3.45 -29.74
CA GLY A 145 29.43 -2.67 -30.92
C GLY A 145 29.06 -1.18 -30.85
N ASP A 146 28.41 -0.72 -29.77
CA ASP A 146 28.25 0.72 -29.52
C ASP A 146 29.61 1.42 -29.32
N GLU A 147 29.63 2.75 -29.42
CA GLU A 147 30.84 3.61 -29.39
C GLU A 147 31.86 3.21 -28.32
N TYR A 148 31.40 2.89 -27.11
CA TYR A 148 32.24 2.53 -25.98
C TYR A 148 32.25 1.03 -25.67
N PHE A 149 31.44 0.21 -26.36
CA PHE A 149 31.26 -1.20 -26.05
C PHE A 149 31.82 -2.11 -27.15
N ASP A 150 33.16 -2.21 -27.18
CA ASP A 150 33.87 -3.21 -27.99
C ASP A 150 33.75 -4.62 -27.38
N PRO A 151 33.17 -5.61 -28.09
CA PRO A 151 32.98 -6.95 -27.56
C PRO A 151 34.28 -7.70 -27.27
N GLY A 152 35.33 -7.49 -28.07
CA GLY A 152 36.63 -8.15 -27.87
C GLY A 152 37.34 -7.65 -26.62
N LEU A 153 37.28 -6.34 -26.36
CA LEU A 153 37.79 -5.71 -25.17
C LEU A 153 36.99 -6.14 -23.93
N TRP A 154 35.66 -6.26 -24.05
CA TRP A 154 34.79 -6.77 -23.00
C TRP A 154 35.12 -8.23 -22.64
N LEU A 155 35.26 -9.14 -23.61
CA LEU A 155 35.66 -10.53 -23.37
C LEU A 155 37.02 -10.62 -22.65
N ARG A 156 37.98 -9.78 -23.05
CA ARG A 156 39.27 -9.68 -22.37
C ARG A 156 39.12 -9.17 -20.94
N GLY A 157 38.31 -8.14 -20.73
CA GLY A 157 38.02 -7.59 -19.41
C GLY A 157 37.38 -8.62 -18.47
N LEU A 158 36.38 -9.37 -18.96
CA LEU A 158 35.77 -10.47 -18.23
C LEU A 158 36.79 -11.54 -17.83
N THR A 159 37.62 -11.98 -18.78
CA THR A 159 38.68 -12.97 -18.54
C THR A 159 39.68 -12.49 -17.49
N ASN A 160 40.14 -11.24 -17.60
CA ASN A 160 41.09 -10.63 -16.68
C ASN A 160 40.49 -10.52 -15.26
N MET A 161 39.24 -10.06 -15.15
CA MET A 161 38.57 -9.91 -13.87
C MET A 161 38.29 -11.27 -13.21
N ALA A 162 37.83 -12.26 -13.98
CA ALA A 162 37.64 -13.63 -13.50
C ALA A 162 38.95 -14.26 -13.00
N THR A 163 40.03 -14.09 -13.76
CA THR A 163 41.37 -14.59 -13.40
C THR A 163 41.90 -13.92 -12.13
N MET A 164 41.72 -12.61 -12.01
CA MET A 164 42.18 -11.81 -10.87
C MET A 164 41.62 -12.30 -9.54
N PHE A 165 40.39 -12.81 -9.53
CA PHE A 165 39.68 -13.26 -8.33
C PHE A 165 39.50 -14.77 -8.23
N LYS A 166 40.25 -15.57 -9.01
CA LYS A 166 40.17 -17.03 -9.03
C LYS A 166 40.37 -17.72 -7.67
N ASP A 167 41.17 -17.11 -6.81
CA ASP A 167 41.49 -17.62 -5.48
C ASP A 167 40.75 -16.87 -4.35
N ALA A 168 39.95 -15.87 -4.68
CA ALA A 168 39.12 -15.16 -3.72
C ALA A 168 37.85 -15.98 -3.40
N SER A 169 37.82 -16.62 -2.23
CA SER A 169 36.73 -17.53 -1.87
C SER A 169 35.38 -16.84 -1.65
N ASN A 170 35.36 -15.53 -1.44
CA ASN A 170 34.15 -14.73 -1.26
C ASN A 170 33.61 -14.16 -2.59
N VAL A 171 34.35 -14.25 -3.69
CA VAL A 171 33.80 -13.93 -5.02
C VAL A 171 33.02 -15.15 -5.50
N VAL A 172 31.71 -15.03 -5.55
CA VAL A 172 30.79 -16.16 -5.79
C VAL A 172 30.10 -16.11 -7.15
N GLY A 173 30.10 -14.96 -7.81
CA GLY A 173 29.43 -14.78 -9.10
C GLY A 173 30.04 -13.65 -9.92
N MET A 174 29.79 -13.67 -11.22
CA MET A 174 30.07 -12.57 -12.13
C MET A 174 28.85 -12.29 -13.01
N SER A 175 28.32 -11.07 -12.92
CA SER A 175 27.32 -10.53 -13.85
C SER A 175 28.04 -10.03 -15.09
N LEU A 176 27.70 -10.61 -16.25
CA LEU A 176 28.48 -10.46 -17.47
C LEU A 176 28.38 -9.05 -18.06
N ARG A 177 27.21 -8.42 -17.98
CA ARG A 177 27.00 -7.06 -18.48
C ARG A 177 25.72 -6.45 -17.91
N ASN A 178 25.77 -5.23 -17.40
CA ASN A 178 24.59 -4.52 -16.92
C ASN A 178 23.71 -3.93 -18.05
N GLU A 179 22.41 -4.21 -18.01
CA GLU A 179 21.35 -3.53 -18.78
C GLU A 179 21.63 -3.42 -20.29
N LEU A 180 21.74 -4.56 -20.99
CA LEU A 180 21.86 -4.52 -22.44
C LEU A 180 20.62 -3.84 -23.04
N ARG A 181 20.85 -2.80 -23.84
CA ARG A 181 19.79 -1.89 -24.30
C ARG A 181 20.19 -1.08 -25.53
N GLY A 182 19.23 -0.43 -26.17
CA GLY A 182 19.48 0.60 -27.17
C GLY A 182 18.97 0.23 -28.57
N PRO A 183 19.11 1.15 -29.55
CA PRO A 183 18.59 0.95 -30.90
C PRO A 183 19.28 -0.19 -31.66
N ASN A 184 20.46 -0.62 -31.22
CA ASN A 184 21.25 -1.70 -31.84
C ASN A 184 20.94 -3.09 -31.24
N GLU A 185 20.00 -3.20 -30.29
CA GLU A 185 19.64 -4.47 -29.67
C GLU A 185 19.29 -5.54 -30.71
N ASN A 186 19.92 -6.70 -30.59
CA ASN A 186 19.75 -7.81 -31.52
C ASN A 186 19.96 -9.14 -30.81
N THR A 187 18.99 -10.06 -30.91
CA THR A 187 19.04 -11.35 -30.21
C THR A 187 20.16 -12.25 -30.69
N ASP A 188 20.48 -12.28 -31.99
CA ASP A 188 21.54 -13.13 -32.53
C ASP A 188 22.92 -12.70 -32.02
N ILE A 189 23.13 -11.38 -31.94
CA ILE A 189 24.34 -10.78 -31.37
C ILE A 189 24.40 -11.05 -29.86
N TRP A 190 23.28 -10.95 -29.15
CA TRP A 190 23.18 -11.30 -27.73
C TRP A 190 23.58 -12.77 -27.52
N TYR A 191 23.00 -13.73 -28.27
CA TYR A 191 23.33 -15.16 -28.12
C TYR A 191 24.81 -15.41 -28.33
N ARG A 192 25.39 -14.82 -29.37
CA ARG A 192 26.81 -14.95 -29.67
C ARG A 192 27.68 -14.47 -28.50
N TYR A 193 27.55 -13.19 -28.12
CA TYR A 193 28.50 -12.62 -27.16
C TYR A 193 28.22 -13.03 -25.72
N MET A 194 26.97 -13.28 -25.33
CA MET A 194 26.67 -13.81 -24.00
C MET A 194 27.14 -15.26 -23.84
N HIS A 195 27.07 -16.08 -24.90
CA HIS A 195 27.73 -17.38 -24.92
C HIS A 195 29.26 -17.24 -24.79
N GLU A 196 29.90 -16.46 -25.66
CA GLU A 196 31.35 -16.26 -25.63
C GLU A 196 31.84 -15.72 -24.27
N GLY A 197 31.11 -14.77 -23.68
CA GLY A 197 31.42 -14.20 -22.35
C GLY A 197 31.23 -15.20 -21.21
N ALA A 198 30.18 -16.02 -21.27
CA ALA A 198 29.94 -17.07 -20.30
C ALA A 198 31.07 -18.12 -20.30
N GLU A 199 31.46 -18.59 -21.49
CA GLU A 199 32.57 -19.53 -21.66
C GLU A 199 33.91 -18.94 -21.19
N ALA A 200 34.17 -17.67 -21.48
CA ALA A 200 35.39 -16.98 -21.07
C ALA A 200 35.50 -16.88 -19.54
N VAL A 201 34.43 -16.46 -18.86
CA VAL A 201 34.39 -16.37 -17.39
C VAL A 201 34.55 -17.74 -16.75
N HIS A 202 33.78 -18.74 -17.20
CA HIS A 202 33.83 -20.08 -16.63
C HIS A 202 35.21 -20.74 -16.82
N SER A 203 35.81 -20.57 -18.00
CA SER A 203 37.16 -21.09 -18.29
C SER A 203 38.23 -20.45 -17.41
N ALA A 204 38.15 -19.14 -17.16
CA ALA A 204 39.08 -18.42 -16.30
C ALA A 204 38.89 -18.76 -14.82
N ASN A 205 37.64 -18.85 -14.37
CA ASN A 205 37.26 -19.10 -12.98
C ASN A 205 36.02 -20.01 -12.88
N PRO A 206 36.19 -21.34 -12.84
CA PRO A 206 35.06 -22.28 -12.79
C PRO A 206 34.34 -22.32 -11.43
N LYS A 207 34.82 -21.57 -10.43
CA LYS A 207 34.24 -21.57 -9.07
C LYS A 207 33.01 -20.65 -8.98
N VAL A 208 32.94 -19.60 -9.80
CA VAL A 208 31.90 -18.56 -9.71
C VAL A 208 30.65 -18.95 -10.51
N LEU A 209 29.49 -18.45 -10.07
CA LEU A 209 28.28 -18.40 -10.89
C LEU A 209 28.48 -17.45 -12.08
N VAL A 210 27.95 -17.81 -13.22
CA VAL A 210 27.98 -17.01 -14.45
C VAL A 210 26.57 -16.47 -14.68
N ILE A 211 26.41 -15.15 -14.53
CA ILE A 211 25.10 -14.50 -14.47
C ILE A 211 24.86 -13.72 -15.76
N LEU A 212 23.84 -14.12 -16.53
CA LEU A 212 23.49 -13.55 -17.83
C LEU A 212 22.32 -12.56 -17.69
N SER A 213 22.54 -11.35 -18.17
CA SER A 213 21.57 -10.26 -18.24
C SER A 213 20.70 -10.30 -19.49
N GLY A 214 19.62 -9.52 -19.49
CA GLY A 214 18.59 -9.51 -20.53
C GLY A 214 18.72 -8.35 -21.51
N LEU A 215 17.73 -8.22 -22.37
CA LEU A 215 17.53 -7.05 -23.23
C LEU A 215 16.59 -6.04 -22.55
N ASP A 216 16.39 -4.88 -23.17
CA ASP A 216 15.50 -3.82 -22.68
C ASP A 216 15.80 -3.44 -21.22
N PHE A 217 17.04 -3.04 -20.92
CA PHE A 217 17.49 -2.69 -19.56
C PHE A 217 17.29 -3.85 -18.56
N ASP A 218 17.59 -5.08 -18.98
CA ASP A 218 17.35 -6.30 -18.21
C ASP A 218 15.87 -6.53 -17.83
N ASN A 219 14.93 -5.88 -18.54
CA ASN A 219 13.51 -6.17 -18.37
C ASN A 219 13.08 -7.44 -19.09
N ASN A 220 13.82 -7.88 -20.12
CA ASN A 220 13.36 -8.91 -21.05
C ASN A 220 14.36 -10.03 -21.31
N LEU A 221 13.99 -11.26 -20.92
CA LEU A 221 14.63 -12.54 -21.27
C LEU A 221 13.67 -13.45 -22.07
N GLY A 222 12.53 -12.91 -22.53
CA GLY A 222 11.44 -13.70 -23.11
C GLY A 222 11.82 -14.43 -24.40
N PHE A 223 12.84 -13.93 -25.11
CA PHE A 223 13.37 -14.55 -26.32
C PHE A 223 14.01 -15.93 -26.05
N LEU A 224 14.45 -16.20 -24.81
CA LEU A 224 15.02 -17.50 -24.41
C LEU A 224 13.98 -18.64 -24.38
N ARG A 225 12.68 -18.33 -24.45
CA ARG A 225 11.65 -19.37 -24.64
C ARG A 225 11.77 -20.09 -25.97
N GLN A 226 12.16 -19.36 -27.00
CA GLN A 226 12.25 -19.89 -28.36
C GLN A 226 13.57 -20.63 -28.56
N GLN A 227 14.64 -20.12 -27.96
CA GLN A 227 15.97 -20.70 -28.06
C GLN A 227 16.69 -20.58 -26.70
N PRO A 228 16.89 -21.69 -25.96
CA PRO A 228 17.72 -21.65 -24.76
C PRO A 228 19.16 -21.26 -25.09
N VAL A 229 19.86 -20.64 -24.13
CA VAL A 229 21.31 -20.44 -24.26
C VAL A 229 22.01 -21.77 -24.07
N GLU A 230 22.94 -22.11 -24.96
CA GLU A 230 23.77 -23.30 -24.84
C GLU A 230 25.13 -22.90 -24.25
N VAL A 231 25.59 -23.61 -23.23
CA VAL A 231 26.92 -23.44 -22.63
C VAL A 231 27.54 -24.82 -22.36
N SER A 232 28.86 -24.90 -22.31
CA SER A 232 29.64 -26.12 -22.14
C SER A 232 29.65 -26.66 -20.71
N PHE A 233 29.22 -25.84 -19.75
CA PHE A 233 29.27 -26.11 -18.32
C PHE A 233 27.88 -26.24 -17.70
N THR A 234 27.80 -26.92 -16.56
CA THR A 234 26.55 -27.11 -15.82
C THR A 234 26.69 -26.64 -14.38
N GLY A 235 25.55 -26.37 -13.74
CA GLY A 235 25.52 -26.02 -12.32
C GLY A 235 26.14 -24.67 -11.96
N LYS A 236 26.34 -23.77 -12.92
CA LYS A 236 26.89 -22.41 -12.69
C LYS A 236 26.08 -21.28 -13.33
N LEU A 237 25.17 -21.61 -14.26
CA LEU A 237 24.41 -20.64 -15.02
C LEU A 237 23.26 -20.05 -14.19
N VAL A 238 23.16 -18.72 -14.19
CA VAL A 238 22.10 -17.93 -13.55
C VAL A 238 21.65 -16.84 -14.53
N PHE A 239 20.38 -16.47 -14.50
CA PHE A 239 19.87 -15.33 -15.26
C PHE A 239 19.53 -14.17 -14.32
N GLU A 240 19.69 -12.93 -14.77
CA GLU A 240 19.36 -11.75 -13.99
C GLU A 240 18.37 -10.81 -14.67
N VAL A 241 17.61 -10.08 -13.84
CA VAL A 241 16.61 -9.11 -14.28
C VAL A 241 16.60 -7.89 -13.38
N HIS A 242 16.26 -6.74 -13.95
CA HIS A 242 16.05 -5.49 -13.23
C HIS A 242 14.58 -5.12 -13.20
N ARG A 243 14.07 -4.62 -12.07
CA ARG A 243 12.70 -4.12 -11.98
C ARG A 243 12.64 -2.84 -11.15
N TYR A 244 12.10 -1.79 -11.75
CA TYR A 244 11.84 -0.50 -11.11
C TYR A 244 10.40 -0.06 -11.35
N ALA A 245 9.94 0.95 -10.61
CA ALA A 245 8.62 1.53 -10.84
C ALA A 245 8.47 2.05 -12.29
N SER A 246 9.57 2.60 -12.85
CA SER A 246 9.67 3.09 -14.23
C SER A 246 9.49 2.00 -15.29
N SER A 247 9.68 0.71 -14.97
CA SER A 247 9.36 -0.40 -15.87
C SER A 247 7.87 -0.41 -16.27
N MET A 248 7.00 0.25 -15.49
CA MET A 248 5.59 0.47 -15.80
C MET A 248 5.26 1.96 -16.06
N GLY A 249 6.28 2.80 -16.29
CA GLY A 249 6.13 4.25 -16.41
C GLY A 249 5.57 4.89 -15.13
N ASN A 250 4.53 5.71 -15.28
CA ASN A 250 3.83 6.37 -14.17
C ASN A 250 2.52 5.66 -13.76
N GLN A 251 2.34 4.40 -14.17
CA GLN A 251 1.10 3.66 -13.91
C GLN A 251 0.89 3.38 -12.42
N TRP A 252 1.95 3.23 -11.62
CA TRP A 252 1.78 3.04 -10.17
C TRP A 252 1.19 4.28 -9.50
N GLU A 253 1.55 5.47 -9.96
CA GLU A 253 0.99 6.73 -9.47
C GLU A 253 -0.43 6.98 -10.01
N SER A 254 -0.64 6.83 -11.32
CA SER A 254 -1.88 7.21 -12.01
C SER A 254 -2.96 6.13 -12.07
N GLY A 255 -2.59 4.86 -11.93
CA GLY A 255 -3.47 3.71 -12.06
C GLY A 255 -3.82 3.06 -10.72
N ASN A 256 -4.75 2.09 -10.77
CA ASN A 256 -5.11 1.28 -9.60
C ASN A 256 -3.94 0.34 -9.22
N PRO A 257 -3.36 0.44 -8.01
CA PRO A 257 -2.18 -0.34 -7.65
C PRO A 257 -2.36 -1.85 -7.70
N ASN A 258 -3.58 -2.36 -7.46
CA ASN A 258 -3.87 -3.79 -7.59
C ASN A 258 -3.79 -4.26 -9.05
N VAL A 259 -4.43 -3.53 -9.97
CA VAL A 259 -4.40 -3.84 -11.41
C VAL A 259 -2.99 -3.72 -11.96
N VAL A 260 -2.28 -2.65 -11.59
CA VAL A 260 -0.90 -2.41 -12.03
C VAL A 260 0.03 -3.50 -11.50
N CYS A 261 -0.13 -3.94 -10.25
CA CYS A 261 0.62 -5.07 -9.70
C CYS A 261 0.33 -6.39 -10.43
N GLY A 262 -0.94 -6.68 -10.75
CA GLY A 262 -1.29 -7.85 -11.56
C GLY A 262 -0.63 -7.82 -12.95
N ASN A 263 -0.69 -6.68 -13.63
CA ASN A 263 -0.03 -6.49 -14.93
C ASN A 263 1.49 -6.61 -14.85
N PHE A 264 2.10 -6.00 -13.83
CA PHE A 264 3.53 -6.11 -13.56
C PHE A 264 3.96 -7.56 -13.32
N MET A 265 3.23 -8.31 -12.50
CA MET A 265 3.52 -9.73 -12.24
C MET A 265 3.39 -10.56 -13.50
N ASN A 266 2.32 -10.37 -14.28
CA ASN A 266 2.16 -11.05 -15.56
C ASN A 266 3.31 -10.73 -16.52
N ASN A 267 3.73 -9.46 -16.61
CA ASN A 267 4.88 -9.06 -17.41
C ASN A 267 6.16 -9.77 -16.93
N LEU A 268 6.50 -9.69 -15.64
CA LEU A 268 7.68 -10.35 -15.07
C LEU A 268 7.70 -11.86 -15.34
N MET A 269 6.59 -12.56 -15.09
CA MET A 269 6.50 -13.99 -15.36
C MET A 269 6.62 -14.29 -16.85
N SER A 270 6.07 -13.41 -17.69
CA SER A 270 6.13 -13.54 -19.13
C SER A 270 7.52 -13.27 -19.72
N SER A 271 8.30 -12.38 -19.12
CA SER A 271 9.58 -11.95 -19.68
C SER A 271 10.78 -12.63 -19.04
N ALA A 272 10.66 -13.21 -17.84
CA ALA A 272 11.76 -13.91 -17.19
C ALA A 272 11.35 -15.03 -16.23
N GLY A 273 10.20 -14.92 -15.55
CA GLY A 273 9.81 -15.90 -14.52
C GLY A 273 9.69 -17.34 -15.02
N PHE A 274 9.40 -17.55 -16.31
CA PHE A 274 9.39 -18.88 -16.94
C PHE A 274 10.73 -19.64 -16.82
N LEU A 275 11.86 -18.95 -16.64
CA LEU A 275 13.17 -19.57 -16.46
C LEU A 275 13.23 -20.37 -15.15
N GLN A 276 12.51 -19.94 -14.12
CA GLN A 276 12.41 -20.70 -12.87
C GLN A 276 11.64 -22.00 -13.05
N GLU A 277 10.61 -22.01 -13.91
CA GLU A 277 9.86 -23.22 -14.27
C GLU A 277 10.72 -24.21 -15.07
N GLN A 278 11.66 -23.68 -15.86
CA GLN A 278 12.67 -24.47 -16.58
C GLN A 278 13.83 -24.93 -15.69
N GLY A 279 13.83 -24.56 -14.40
CA GLY A 279 14.85 -24.99 -13.44
C GLY A 279 16.14 -24.18 -13.50
N TYR A 280 16.09 -22.90 -13.88
CA TYR A 280 17.20 -21.96 -13.75
C TYR A 280 17.00 -20.98 -12.59
N PRO A 281 18.05 -20.63 -11.83
CA PRO A 281 17.96 -19.54 -10.88
C PRO A 281 17.75 -18.19 -11.58
N LEU A 282 16.85 -17.38 -11.02
CA LEU A 282 16.57 -16.02 -11.47
C LEU A 282 16.94 -15.04 -10.37
N PHE A 283 17.90 -14.16 -10.67
CA PHE A 283 18.46 -13.17 -9.76
C PHE A 283 17.89 -11.78 -10.09
N LEU A 284 17.15 -11.18 -9.15
CA LEU A 284 16.73 -9.78 -9.26
C LEU A 284 17.91 -8.88 -8.89
N SER A 285 18.83 -8.68 -9.84
CA SER A 285 20.11 -8.00 -9.61
C SER A 285 19.96 -6.50 -9.35
N GLU A 286 18.83 -5.90 -9.73
CA GLU A 286 18.46 -4.54 -9.32
C GLU A 286 16.95 -4.36 -9.13
N PHE A 287 16.62 -3.73 -8.00
CA PHE A 287 15.33 -3.10 -7.73
C PHE A 287 15.55 -2.02 -6.67
N GLY A 288 14.69 -1.01 -6.64
CA GLY A 288 14.83 0.08 -5.67
C GLY A 288 13.81 1.19 -5.90
N GLY A 289 13.90 2.23 -5.07
CA GLY A 289 13.04 3.40 -5.13
C GLY A 289 13.51 4.49 -4.18
N ASP A 290 12.94 5.69 -4.30
CA ASP A 290 13.26 6.82 -3.43
C ASP A 290 12.94 6.53 -1.95
N GLN A 291 13.99 6.38 -1.14
CA GLN A 291 13.90 6.02 0.27
C GLN A 291 13.45 7.16 1.17
N ARG A 292 13.30 8.39 0.66
CA ARG A 292 12.72 9.51 1.41
C ARG A 292 11.21 9.30 1.64
N GLY A 293 10.59 8.37 0.92
CA GLY A 293 9.18 8.02 1.04
C GLY A 293 8.23 9.03 0.40
N VAL A 294 8.74 9.97 -0.39
CA VAL A 294 7.94 11.03 -1.04
C VAL A 294 7.49 10.70 -2.46
N ASN A 295 8.05 9.65 -3.08
CA ASN A 295 7.70 9.24 -4.43
C ASN A 295 6.56 8.20 -4.40
N VAL A 296 5.37 8.60 -4.83
CA VAL A 296 4.16 7.75 -4.83
C VAL A 296 4.32 6.54 -5.76
N ASN A 297 4.92 6.72 -6.94
CA ASN A 297 5.13 5.67 -7.94
C ASN A 297 6.03 4.56 -7.35
N ASP A 298 7.17 4.95 -6.78
CA ASP A 298 8.14 4.01 -6.17
C ASP A 298 7.54 3.31 -4.95
N ASN A 299 6.89 4.05 -4.05
CA ASN A 299 6.30 3.50 -2.84
C ASN A 299 5.27 2.39 -3.14
N ARG A 300 4.42 2.60 -4.16
CA ARG A 300 3.41 1.63 -4.59
C ARG A 300 4.04 0.43 -5.30
N PHE A 301 5.01 0.66 -6.19
CA PHE A 301 5.80 -0.41 -6.82
C PHE A 301 6.47 -1.31 -5.77
N LEU A 302 7.19 -0.72 -4.81
CA LEU A 302 7.93 -1.45 -3.80
C LEU A 302 7.02 -2.37 -2.96
N ASN A 303 5.81 -1.92 -2.63
CA ASN A 303 4.85 -2.77 -1.90
C ASN A 303 4.47 -4.03 -2.70
N CYS A 304 4.26 -3.92 -4.02
CA CYS A 304 4.04 -5.09 -4.88
C CYS A 304 5.31 -5.95 -4.97
N MET A 305 6.46 -5.33 -5.24
CA MET A 305 7.73 -6.04 -5.46
C MET A 305 8.16 -6.87 -4.23
N PHE A 306 7.99 -6.36 -3.01
CA PHE A 306 8.26 -7.14 -1.79
C PHE A 306 7.38 -8.38 -1.70
N GLY A 307 6.11 -8.29 -2.10
CA GLY A 307 5.21 -9.45 -2.18
C GLY A 307 5.69 -10.48 -3.20
N VAL A 308 6.12 -10.03 -4.39
CA VAL A 308 6.65 -10.89 -5.45
C VAL A 308 7.95 -11.59 -5.05
N ILE A 309 8.89 -10.87 -4.44
CA ILE A 309 10.16 -11.47 -3.95
C ILE A 309 9.88 -12.53 -2.89
N ALA A 310 8.91 -12.29 -2.01
CA ALA A 310 8.54 -13.25 -0.98
C ALA A 310 7.86 -14.50 -1.57
N ASP A 311 6.92 -14.33 -2.50
CA ASP A 311 6.17 -15.43 -3.12
C ASP A 311 7.08 -16.34 -3.96
N LEU A 312 7.95 -15.74 -4.78
CA LEU A 312 8.87 -16.47 -5.66
C LEU A 312 10.20 -16.85 -4.99
N ASP A 313 10.44 -16.40 -3.76
CA ASP A 313 11.70 -16.56 -3.01
C ASP A 313 12.96 -16.21 -3.84
N LEU A 314 12.88 -15.14 -4.64
CA LEU A 314 13.93 -14.72 -5.57
C LEU A 314 15.22 -14.34 -4.85
N ASP A 315 16.36 -14.70 -5.40
CA ASP A 315 17.63 -14.07 -5.05
C ASP A 315 17.61 -12.61 -5.52
N TRP A 316 18.19 -11.67 -4.76
CA TRP A 316 18.05 -10.24 -5.08
C TRP A 316 19.24 -9.38 -4.66
N ALA A 317 19.42 -8.25 -5.33
CA ALA A 317 20.35 -7.19 -4.96
C ALA A 317 19.66 -5.82 -5.00
N LEU A 318 19.60 -5.16 -3.84
CA LEU A 318 18.94 -3.87 -3.70
C LEU A 318 19.80 -2.75 -4.29
N TRP A 319 19.23 -1.92 -5.17
CA TRP A 319 19.83 -0.67 -5.62
C TRP A 319 19.36 0.48 -4.70
N ALA A 320 20.20 1.05 -3.83
CA ALA A 320 21.64 0.76 -3.69
C ALA A 320 22.17 1.00 -2.26
N LEU A 321 23.46 0.71 -2.00
CA LEU A 321 24.09 0.90 -0.68
C LEU A 321 24.37 2.38 -0.38
N GLN A 322 24.96 3.08 -1.35
CA GLN A 322 25.55 4.40 -1.19
C GLN A 322 24.51 5.46 -0.87
N GLY A 323 24.81 6.33 0.09
CA GLY A 323 24.00 7.51 0.40
C GLY A 323 24.44 8.77 -0.35
N SER A 324 25.62 8.75 -0.95
CA SER A 324 26.18 9.86 -1.73
C SER A 324 27.26 9.39 -2.70
N TYR A 325 27.64 10.28 -3.62
CA TYR A 325 28.69 10.08 -4.62
C TYR A 325 29.86 11.03 -4.40
N TYR A 326 31.09 10.58 -4.67
CA TYR A 326 32.22 11.50 -4.81
C TYR A 326 31.98 12.52 -5.92
N LEU A 327 31.59 12.00 -7.08
CA LEU A 327 31.34 12.71 -8.31
C LEU A 327 30.30 11.93 -9.10
N ARG A 328 29.23 12.60 -9.50
CA ARG A 328 28.23 12.05 -10.42
C ARG A 328 27.81 13.14 -11.40
N GLN A 329 28.09 12.93 -12.68
CA GLN A 329 27.72 13.85 -13.77
C GLN A 329 28.14 15.31 -13.49
N GLY A 330 29.39 15.49 -13.03
CA GLY A 330 29.95 16.81 -12.69
C GLY A 330 29.55 17.36 -11.31
N SER A 331 28.64 16.71 -10.59
CA SER A 331 28.24 17.13 -9.24
C SER A 331 29.02 16.39 -8.16
N VAL A 332 29.70 17.14 -7.29
CA VAL A 332 30.47 16.62 -6.15
C VAL A 332 29.56 16.42 -4.94
N ASP A 333 29.77 15.34 -4.18
CA ASP A 333 29.01 15.01 -2.96
C ASP A 333 27.48 14.96 -3.18
N LEU A 334 27.06 14.54 -4.37
CA LEU A 334 25.64 14.43 -4.72
C LEU A 334 24.99 13.35 -3.86
N GLU A 335 23.86 13.68 -3.25
CA GLU A 335 23.10 12.73 -2.43
C GLU A 335 22.41 11.66 -3.29
N GLU A 336 22.52 10.40 -2.86
CA GLU A 336 21.76 9.27 -3.42
C GLU A 336 20.56 8.97 -2.52
N VAL A 337 19.37 9.22 -3.06
CA VAL A 337 18.11 9.08 -2.32
C VAL A 337 17.53 7.67 -2.42
N PHE A 338 18.02 6.82 -3.33
CA PHE A 338 17.73 5.39 -3.39
C PHE A 338 18.57 4.58 -2.38
N GLY A 339 19.60 5.22 -1.83
CA GLY A 339 20.56 4.63 -0.91
C GLY A 339 19.95 4.09 0.37
N VAL A 340 20.34 2.87 0.77
CA VAL A 340 20.10 2.32 2.10
C VAL A 340 20.69 3.23 3.17
N LEU A 341 21.88 3.78 2.92
CA LEU A 341 22.54 4.71 3.83
C LEU A 341 22.12 6.16 3.55
N ASN A 342 22.12 6.98 4.60
CA ASN A 342 21.95 8.42 4.47
C ASN A 342 23.19 9.08 3.82
N LYS A 343 23.07 10.35 3.45
CA LYS A 343 24.12 11.12 2.77
C LYS A 343 25.49 11.03 3.46
N ASP A 344 25.51 11.00 4.80
CA ASP A 344 26.73 10.97 5.62
C ASP A 344 27.26 9.56 5.87
N TRP A 345 26.60 8.53 5.34
CA TRP A 345 26.90 7.11 5.58
C TRP A 345 26.81 6.67 7.06
N SER A 346 26.27 7.53 7.92
CA SER A 346 26.24 7.39 9.38
C SER A 346 25.11 6.48 9.85
N GLU A 347 23.97 6.44 9.14
CA GLU A 347 22.76 5.70 9.54
C GLU A 347 22.02 5.12 8.32
N ILE A 348 21.07 4.23 8.59
CA ILE A 348 20.08 3.79 7.60
C ILE A 348 19.15 4.96 7.32
N ARG A 349 18.87 5.23 6.04
CA ARG A 349 18.00 6.34 5.62
C ARG A 349 16.55 6.13 6.02
N ASN A 350 16.02 4.92 5.84
CA ASN A 350 14.61 4.60 6.09
C ASN A 350 14.45 3.27 6.83
N SER A 351 14.18 3.34 8.14
CA SER A 351 14.00 2.17 9.00
C SER A 351 12.75 1.36 8.64
N SER A 352 11.66 2.01 8.22
CA SER A 352 10.43 1.34 7.81
C SER A 352 10.60 0.54 6.51
N PHE A 353 11.39 1.07 5.57
CA PHE A 353 11.78 0.33 4.37
C PHE A 353 12.68 -0.85 4.73
N MET A 354 13.70 -0.63 5.57
CA MET A 354 14.57 -1.73 6.00
C MET A 354 13.79 -2.81 6.76
N GLN A 355 12.74 -2.49 7.50
CA GLN A 355 11.86 -3.51 8.10
C GLN A 355 11.25 -4.45 7.05
N LYS A 356 10.91 -3.94 5.86
CA LYS A 356 10.43 -4.76 4.73
C LYS A 356 11.56 -5.60 4.13
N VAL A 357 12.75 -5.02 3.97
CA VAL A 357 13.94 -5.75 3.50
C VAL A 357 14.27 -6.93 4.41
N HIS A 358 14.29 -6.74 5.72
CA HIS A 358 14.56 -7.82 6.69
C HIS A 358 13.58 -8.99 6.59
N ALA A 359 12.36 -8.75 6.11
CA ALA A 359 11.37 -9.80 5.94
C ALA A 359 11.73 -10.78 4.81
N ILE A 360 12.40 -10.32 3.76
CA ILE A 360 12.71 -11.10 2.54
C ILE A 360 14.18 -11.56 2.43
N GLN A 361 14.98 -11.30 3.47
CA GLN A 361 16.38 -11.75 3.56
C GLN A 361 16.53 -13.26 3.82
N PRO A 362 15.72 -13.90 4.69
CA PRO A 362 15.80 -15.34 4.89
C PRO A 362 15.28 -16.12 3.67
N PRO A 363 15.85 -17.29 3.35
CA PRO A 363 15.24 -18.22 2.41
C PRO A 363 13.90 -18.74 2.95
N PHE A 364 12.89 -18.84 2.07
CA PHE A 364 11.58 -19.40 2.39
C PHE A 364 11.38 -20.82 1.82
N GLN A 365 12.10 -21.16 0.76
CA GLN A 365 11.97 -22.40 0.02
C GLN A 365 13.36 -22.90 -0.42
N GLY A 366 13.42 -24.14 -0.89
CA GLY A 366 14.61 -24.72 -1.50
C GLY A 366 15.15 -25.97 -0.80
N PRO A 367 16.25 -26.55 -1.31
CA PRO A 367 16.88 -27.73 -0.73
C PRO A 367 17.61 -27.40 0.59
N GLY A 368 17.87 -28.41 1.41
CA GLY A 368 18.47 -28.28 2.75
C GLY A 368 17.43 -28.14 3.88
N PHE A 369 16.18 -27.82 3.57
CA PHE A 369 15.06 -27.86 4.52
C PHE A 369 14.46 -29.28 4.63
N GLN A 370 15.24 -30.28 5.05
CA GLN A 370 14.82 -31.68 5.01
C GLN A 370 13.82 -32.11 6.11
N GLU A 371 13.51 -31.25 7.08
CA GLU A 371 12.77 -31.70 8.28
C GLU A 371 11.31 -31.24 8.38
N MET A 372 10.80 -30.41 7.46
CA MET A 372 9.43 -29.89 7.57
C MET A 372 8.67 -29.93 6.24
N ALA A 373 7.47 -30.53 6.28
CA ALA A 373 6.51 -30.42 5.17
C ALA A 373 6.29 -28.94 4.80
N PRO A 374 6.12 -28.60 3.51
CA PRO A 374 5.88 -27.22 3.08
C PRO A 374 4.76 -26.55 3.88
N TYR A 375 4.91 -25.26 4.15
CA TYR A 375 3.90 -24.46 4.82
C TYR A 375 3.94 -23.03 4.31
N ASN A 376 2.85 -22.31 4.55
CA ASN A 376 2.71 -20.92 4.16
C ASN A 376 3.01 -20.00 5.34
N ILE A 377 3.57 -18.84 5.03
CA ILE A 377 3.60 -17.69 5.92
C ILE A 377 2.66 -16.65 5.31
N MET A 378 1.82 -16.03 6.14
CA MET A 378 0.95 -14.95 5.67
C MET A 378 1.70 -13.62 5.82
N PHE A 379 2.28 -13.14 4.72
CA PHE A 379 3.08 -11.92 4.67
C PHE A 379 2.23 -10.70 4.30
N HIS A 380 2.49 -9.55 4.94
CA HIS A 380 1.85 -8.27 4.65
C HIS A 380 2.88 -7.28 4.05
N PRO A 381 2.98 -7.20 2.71
CA PRO A 381 4.09 -6.55 2.01
C PRO A 381 4.29 -5.08 2.35
N SER A 382 3.20 -4.34 2.57
CA SER A 382 3.26 -2.90 2.87
C SER A 382 3.85 -2.58 4.25
N SER A 383 3.85 -3.56 5.17
CA SER A 383 4.42 -3.42 6.52
C SER A 383 5.76 -4.14 6.72
N GLY A 384 6.06 -5.16 5.92
CA GLY A 384 7.21 -6.04 6.17
C GLY A 384 6.99 -7.01 7.34
N PHE A 385 5.76 -7.18 7.80
CA PHE A 385 5.39 -8.10 8.87
C PHE A 385 4.58 -9.28 8.35
N CYS A 386 4.53 -10.33 9.16
CA CYS A 386 3.73 -11.51 8.91
C CYS A 386 2.67 -11.67 9.99
N ILE A 387 1.61 -12.39 9.68
CA ILE A 387 0.56 -12.72 10.64
C ILE A 387 1.11 -13.66 11.70
N GLN A 388 0.78 -13.36 12.95
CA GLN A 388 1.20 -14.06 14.14
C GLN A 388 0.02 -14.39 15.05
N LYS A 389 0.24 -15.44 15.84
CA LYS A 389 -0.59 -15.81 16.97
C LYS A 389 0.35 -16.09 18.14
N LYS A 390 0.50 -15.13 19.06
CA LYS A 390 1.41 -15.25 20.22
C LYS A 390 0.97 -16.34 21.18
N THR A 391 -0.31 -16.35 21.54
CA THR A 391 -0.92 -17.38 22.38
C THR A 391 -2.28 -17.76 21.81
N VAL A 392 -2.86 -18.90 22.23
CA VAL A 392 -4.21 -19.32 21.78
C VAL A 392 -5.26 -18.22 22.02
N ARG A 393 -5.11 -17.46 23.13
CA ARG A 393 -6.04 -16.39 23.54
C ARG A 393 -5.70 -15.01 22.97
N SER A 394 -4.48 -14.75 22.50
CA SER A 394 -4.13 -13.44 21.94
C SER A 394 -4.86 -13.21 20.62
N PRO A 395 -5.17 -11.98 20.21
CA PRO A 395 -5.65 -11.73 18.85
C PRO A 395 -4.64 -12.21 17.80
N VAL A 396 -5.12 -12.42 16.58
CA VAL A 396 -4.26 -12.58 15.40
C VAL A 396 -3.75 -11.18 15.05
N GLU A 397 -2.44 -11.01 14.86
CA GLU A 397 -1.82 -9.68 14.68
C GLU A 397 -0.60 -9.74 13.75
N LEU A 398 -0.15 -8.59 13.26
CA LEU A 398 1.10 -8.47 12.53
C LEU A 398 2.31 -8.44 13.47
N GLY A 399 3.39 -9.10 13.07
CA GLY A 399 4.70 -8.97 13.72
C GLY A 399 5.85 -9.54 12.89
N PRO A 400 7.07 -9.61 13.46
CA PRO A 400 8.25 -10.12 12.76
C PRO A 400 8.08 -11.51 12.13
N CYS A 401 8.41 -11.68 10.85
CA CYS A 401 8.18 -12.94 10.14
C CYS A 401 8.89 -14.15 10.75
N SER A 402 10.03 -13.95 11.43
CA SER A 402 10.75 -14.99 12.18
C SER A 402 9.96 -15.62 13.33
N LYS A 403 8.89 -14.98 13.80
CA LYS A 403 7.99 -15.50 14.84
C LYS A 403 6.64 -15.95 14.28
N SER A 404 6.45 -15.90 12.95
CA SER A 404 5.21 -16.35 12.33
C SER A 404 5.03 -17.85 12.53
N LYS A 405 3.77 -18.27 12.64
CA LYS A 405 3.42 -19.69 12.69
C LYS A 405 3.23 -20.21 11.28
N ALA A 406 3.35 -21.52 11.12
CA ALA A 406 3.10 -22.19 9.86
C ALA A 406 1.59 -22.25 9.57
N TRP A 407 1.19 -21.86 8.35
CA TRP A 407 -0.19 -21.90 7.87
C TRP A 407 -0.33 -22.88 6.70
N ILE A 408 -1.52 -23.45 6.51
CA ILE A 408 -1.85 -24.29 5.37
C ILE A 408 -3.07 -23.68 4.70
N TYR A 409 -2.93 -23.27 3.44
CA TYR A 409 -4.06 -22.89 2.61
C TYR A 409 -4.52 -24.09 1.79
N ASP A 410 -5.74 -24.54 2.04
CA ASP A 410 -6.42 -25.53 1.21
C ASP A 410 -7.23 -24.78 0.15
N SER A 411 -6.72 -24.72 -1.08
CA SER A 411 -7.35 -23.99 -2.19
C SER A 411 -8.67 -24.62 -2.66
N GLN A 412 -8.86 -25.93 -2.46
CA GLN A 412 -10.12 -26.60 -2.82
C GLN A 412 -11.23 -26.28 -1.81
N ARG A 413 -10.87 -26.21 -0.52
CA ARG A 413 -11.82 -25.91 0.56
C ARG A 413 -11.89 -24.43 0.91
N GLY A 414 -10.99 -23.61 0.38
CA GLY A 414 -10.82 -22.20 0.72
C GLY A 414 -10.42 -21.97 2.19
N THR A 415 -9.86 -22.94 2.92
CA THR A 415 -9.59 -22.79 4.36
C THR A 415 -8.13 -22.47 4.63
N ILE A 416 -7.87 -21.47 5.48
CA ILE A 416 -6.53 -21.15 6.00
C ILE A 416 -6.40 -21.75 7.40
N MET A 417 -5.65 -22.82 7.52
CA MET A 417 -5.47 -23.59 8.76
C MET A 417 -4.15 -23.22 9.44
N LEU A 418 -4.14 -23.16 10.77
CA LEU A 418 -2.90 -23.11 11.55
C LEU A 418 -2.29 -24.52 11.61
N LYS A 419 -1.11 -24.71 11.02
CA LYS A 419 -0.46 -26.02 10.88
C LYS A 419 -0.27 -26.69 12.24
N GLY A 420 -0.57 -27.99 12.29
CA GLY A 420 -0.51 -28.79 13.53
C GLY A 420 -1.72 -28.62 14.45
N THR A 421 -2.77 -27.91 14.01
CA THR A 421 -4.01 -27.72 14.77
C THR A 421 -5.24 -27.96 13.90
N TYR A 422 -6.42 -28.08 14.52
CA TYR A 422 -7.71 -28.11 13.84
C TYR A 422 -8.32 -26.71 13.66
N SER A 423 -7.55 -25.65 13.91
CA SER A 423 -8.06 -24.29 13.88
C SER A 423 -7.85 -23.61 12.52
N CYS A 424 -8.92 -23.03 11.98
CA CYS A 424 -8.89 -22.17 10.80
C CYS A 424 -9.09 -20.70 11.15
N LEU A 425 -8.60 -19.85 10.27
CA LEU A 425 -8.88 -18.43 10.26
C LEU A 425 -10.36 -18.17 9.96
N LYS A 426 -11.03 -17.37 10.82
CA LYS A 426 -12.46 -17.11 10.73
C LYS A 426 -12.77 -15.62 10.94
N ALA A 427 -13.51 -15.05 10.00
CA ALA A 427 -14.07 -13.70 10.11
C ALA A 427 -15.25 -13.68 11.08
N VAL A 428 -15.31 -12.65 11.93
CA VAL A 428 -16.38 -12.47 12.92
C VAL A 428 -17.40 -11.44 12.43
N GLY A 429 -16.92 -10.32 11.90
CA GLY A 429 -17.76 -9.21 11.45
C GLY A 429 -16.93 -8.07 10.85
N VAL A 430 -17.61 -7.10 10.28
CA VAL A 430 -16.96 -5.89 9.74
C VAL A 430 -16.24 -5.11 10.86
N GLY A 431 -14.98 -4.74 10.61
CA GLY A 431 -14.08 -4.07 11.55
C GLY A 431 -13.64 -4.92 12.74
N GLN A 432 -14.09 -6.17 12.84
CA GLN A 432 -13.83 -7.02 14.00
C GLN A 432 -12.53 -7.82 13.85
N PRO A 433 -11.83 -8.13 14.98
CA PRO A 433 -10.68 -9.01 14.97
C PRO A 433 -10.99 -10.39 14.41
N VAL A 434 -10.08 -10.89 13.58
CA VAL A 434 -10.15 -12.25 13.05
C VAL A 434 -9.74 -13.24 14.12
N ILE A 435 -10.46 -14.35 14.21
CA ILE A 435 -10.25 -15.38 15.22
C ILE A 435 -9.80 -16.70 14.60
N LEU A 436 -9.37 -17.61 15.46
CA LEU A 436 -9.14 -19.01 15.12
C LEU A 436 -10.33 -19.84 15.62
N GLY A 437 -11.06 -20.46 14.69
CA GLY A 437 -12.20 -21.34 14.97
C GLY A 437 -11.88 -22.79 14.66
N VAL A 438 -12.55 -23.73 15.34
CA VAL A 438 -12.45 -25.18 15.02
C VAL A 438 -13.48 -25.62 13.98
N ASP A 439 -14.58 -24.89 13.85
CA ASP A 439 -15.56 -25.10 12.78
C ASP A 439 -15.22 -24.24 11.57
N CYS A 440 -14.75 -24.92 10.52
CA CYS A 440 -14.30 -24.35 9.25
C CYS A 440 -15.29 -24.59 8.10
N SER A 441 -16.51 -25.04 8.43
CA SER A 441 -17.56 -25.32 7.44
C SER A 441 -18.25 -24.06 6.94
N CYS A 442 -18.41 -23.06 7.82
CA CYS A 442 -19.12 -21.82 7.54
C CYS A 442 -18.39 -20.95 6.49
N CYS A 443 -19.17 -20.21 5.70
CA CYS A 443 -18.70 -19.25 4.71
C CYS A 443 -17.66 -18.25 5.27
N SER A 444 -17.77 -17.87 6.55
CA SER A 444 -16.84 -16.95 7.23
C SER A 444 -15.43 -17.50 7.47
N SER A 445 -15.19 -18.78 7.16
CA SER A 445 -13.86 -19.41 7.20
C SER A 445 -13.40 -19.86 5.80
N LYS A 446 -14.13 -19.44 4.75
CA LYS A 446 -13.83 -19.70 3.34
C LYS A 446 -13.18 -18.46 2.75
N TRP A 447 -11.87 -18.50 2.62
CA TRP A 447 -11.01 -17.45 2.13
C TRP A 447 -10.62 -17.68 0.67
N GLU A 448 -10.84 -16.65 -0.14
CA GLU A 448 -10.56 -16.63 -1.57
C GLU A 448 -9.56 -15.52 -1.89
N ILE A 449 -8.64 -15.80 -2.81
CA ILE A 449 -7.76 -14.80 -3.40
C ILE A 449 -8.51 -14.16 -4.55
N ILE A 450 -8.80 -12.85 -4.46
CA ILE A 450 -9.79 -12.20 -5.34
C ILE A 450 -9.27 -11.06 -6.21
N SER A 451 -7.98 -10.72 -6.11
CA SER A 451 -7.43 -9.51 -6.74
C SER A 451 -6.46 -9.82 -7.87
N ASP A 452 -6.29 -8.88 -8.81
CA ASP A 452 -5.34 -9.02 -9.93
C ASP A 452 -3.91 -9.24 -9.45
N SER A 453 -3.52 -8.58 -8.36
CA SER A 453 -2.23 -8.79 -7.69
C SER A 453 -2.10 -10.15 -7.00
N ARG A 454 -3.21 -10.86 -6.80
CA ARG A 454 -3.33 -12.09 -6.01
C ARG A 454 -2.91 -11.93 -4.54
N MET A 455 -2.85 -10.71 -4.02
CA MET A 455 -2.41 -10.40 -2.65
C MET A 455 -3.56 -10.12 -1.67
N HIS A 456 -4.82 -10.06 -2.13
CA HIS A 456 -5.97 -9.83 -1.26
C HIS A 456 -6.76 -11.10 -0.98
N LEU A 457 -7.03 -11.36 0.30
CA LEU A 457 -7.85 -12.47 0.78
C LEU A 457 -9.21 -11.95 1.22
N SER A 458 -10.28 -12.58 0.73
CA SER A 458 -11.66 -12.22 1.10
C SER A 458 -12.48 -13.42 1.57
N THR A 459 -13.53 -13.16 2.33
CA THR A 459 -14.48 -14.17 2.81
C THR A 459 -15.87 -13.58 2.96
N LYS A 460 -16.88 -14.44 3.17
CA LYS A 460 -18.30 -14.04 3.29
C LYS A 460 -18.82 -14.29 4.70
N LEU A 461 -19.32 -13.25 5.34
CA LEU A 461 -19.94 -13.32 6.67
C LEU A 461 -21.31 -14.03 6.61
N PRO A 462 -21.84 -14.56 7.73
CA PRO A 462 -23.14 -15.26 7.75
C PRO A 462 -24.33 -14.40 7.31
N ASN A 463 -24.24 -13.07 7.49
CA ASN A 463 -25.23 -12.10 7.01
C ASN A 463 -25.17 -11.87 5.48
N GLY A 464 -24.18 -12.44 4.80
CA GLY A 464 -23.98 -12.35 3.36
C GLY A 464 -22.98 -11.27 2.91
N GLU A 465 -22.46 -10.44 3.82
CA GLU A 465 -21.48 -9.40 3.50
C GLU A 465 -20.12 -10.02 3.12
N VAL A 466 -19.44 -9.40 2.14
CA VAL A 466 -18.10 -9.81 1.70
C VAL A 466 -17.07 -8.88 2.33
N VAL A 467 -16.07 -9.47 2.98
CA VAL A 467 -15.02 -8.74 3.70
C VAL A 467 -13.63 -9.21 3.26
N CYS A 468 -12.65 -8.31 3.27
CA CYS A 468 -11.24 -8.58 3.07
C CYS A 468 -10.49 -8.69 4.40
N LEU A 469 -9.45 -9.51 4.41
CA LEU A 469 -8.47 -9.54 5.49
C LEU A 469 -7.65 -8.25 5.46
N ASP A 470 -7.57 -7.58 6.61
CA ASP A 470 -6.82 -6.32 6.78
C ASP A 470 -6.23 -6.26 8.20
N HIS A 471 -5.59 -5.16 8.56
CA HIS A 471 -5.07 -4.90 9.89
C HIS A 471 -5.57 -3.57 10.44
N SER A 472 -5.77 -3.53 11.75
CA SER A 472 -6.07 -2.32 12.49
C SER A 472 -4.87 -1.38 12.48
N ALA A 473 -5.08 -0.16 12.00
CA ALA A 473 -4.06 0.88 11.93
C ALA A 473 -3.54 1.35 13.31
N THR A 474 -4.19 0.96 14.41
CA THR A 474 -3.83 1.41 15.77
C THR A 474 -2.96 0.42 16.54
N ASN A 475 -3.11 -0.88 16.28
CA ASN A 475 -2.48 -1.92 17.10
C ASN A 475 -2.00 -3.14 16.31
N GLY A 476 -2.13 -3.15 14.98
CA GLY A 476 -1.65 -4.25 14.12
C GLY A 476 -2.46 -5.54 14.24
N VAL A 477 -3.58 -5.54 14.98
CA VAL A 477 -4.51 -6.67 15.04
C VAL A 477 -5.14 -6.90 13.68
N ILE A 478 -5.18 -8.15 13.23
CA ILE A 478 -5.81 -8.53 11.98
C ILE A 478 -7.33 -8.45 12.13
N VAL A 479 -7.97 -7.71 11.25
CA VAL A 479 -9.41 -7.43 11.21
C VAL A 479 -9.98 -7.76 9.84
N THR A 480 -11.31 -7.70 9.71
CA THR A 480 -11.98 -7.82 8.41
C THR A 480 -12.71 -6.55 8.03
N ASN A 481 -12.38 -5.95 6.89
CA ASN A 481 -13.01 -4.73 6.39
C ASN A 481 -13.87 -5.02 5.15
N PRO A 482 -14.93 -4.25 4.86
CA PRO A 482 -15.78 -4.49 3.70
C PRO A 482 -14.98 -4.36 2.41
N LEU A 483 -15.32 -5.17 1.41
CA LEU A 483 -14.81 -4.97 0.06
C LEU A 483 -15.40 -3.67 -0.48
N MET A 484 -14.58 -2.64 -0.72
CA MET A 484 -15.01 -1.54 -1.59
C MET A 484 -14.56 -1.83 -3.01
N SER A 485 -15.49 -2.31 -3.83
CA SER A 485 -15.32 -2.33 -5.29
C SER A 485 -15.73 -0.98 -5.86
N LEU A 486 -14.74 -0.22 -6.32
CA LEU A 486 -14.91 0.92 -7.21
C LEU A 486 -14.57 0.45 -8.64
N PRO A 487 -15.13 1.07 -9.70
CA PRO A 487 -16.03 2.22 -9.69
C PRO A 487 -17.45 1.87 -9.25
N LEU A 488 -18.20 2.90 -8.83
CA LEU A 488 -19.63 2.79 -8.55
C LEU A 488 -20.46 3.04 -9.82
N PHE A 489 -21.60 2.38 -9.91
CA PHE A 489 -22.58 2.51 -10.97
C PHE A 489 -23.95 2.85 -10.39
N THR A 490 -24.88 3.29 -11.24
CA THR A 490 -26.30 3.38 -10.90
C THR A 490 -27.06 2.21 -11.51
N LEU A 491 -27.96 1.62 -10.74
CA LEU A 491 -28.92 0.60 -11.18
C LEU A 491 -30.30 0.98 -10.68
N ASP A 492 -31.13 1.51 -11.59
CA ASP A 492 -32.39 2.20 -11.25
C ASP A 492 -32.13 3.28 -10.18
N ARG A 493 -32.79 3.23 -9.03
CA ARG A 493 -32.61 4.20 -7.92
C ARG A 493 -31.43 3.90 -7.00
N TRP A 494 -30.67 2.85 -7.26
CA TRP A 494 -29.61 2.37 -6.36
C TRP A 494 -28.22 2.73 -6.88
N ILE A 495 -27.33 3.09 -5.96
CA ILE A 495 -25.89 3.10 -6.22
C ILE A 495 -25.40 1.68 -5.96
N VAL A 496 -24.65 1.12 -6.90
CA VAL A 496 -24.11 -0.24 -6.83
C VAL A 496 -22.62 -0.25 -7.15
N ASP A 497 -21.90 -1.25 -6.67
CA ASP A 497 -20.52 -1.51 -7.09
C ASP A 497 -20.44 -2.23 -8.45
N GLU A 498 -19.23 -2.50 -8.93
CA GLU A 498 -18.97 -3.26 -10.16
C GLU A 498 -19.61 -4.67 -10.16
N LYS A 499 -19.86 -5.24 -8.98
CA LYS A 499 -20.51 -6.54 -8.80
C LYS A 499 -22.03 -6.41 -8.62
N GLN A 500 -22.60 -5.23 -8.86
CA GLN A 500 -24.01 -4.88 -8.67
C GLN A 500 -24.53 -4.98 -7.22
N ASN A 501 -23.65 -4.98 -6.21
CA ASN A 501 -24.07 -4.89 -4.82
C ASN A 501 -24.42 -3.45 -4.45
N ARG A 502 -25.52 -3.25 -3.72
CA ARG A 502 -25.94 -1.92 -3.27
C ARG A 502 -24.90 -1.28 -2.34
N VAL A 503 -24.48 -0.06 -2.68
CA VAL A 503 -23.61 0.80 -1.87
C VAL A 503 -24.44 1.98 -1.34
N LYS A 504 -24.55 2.12 -0.01
CA LYS A 504 -25.19 3.29 0.61
C LYS A 504 -24.11 4.31 0.95
N LEU A 505 -24.20 5.51 0.38
CA LEU A 505 -23.31 6.62 0.73
C LEU A 505 -23.80 7.27 2.03
N ALA A 506 -22.96 7.25 3.06
CA ALA A 506 -23.12 7.96 4.31
C ALA A 506 -21.95 8.94 4.43
N CYS A 507 -22.14 10.14 3.86
CA CYS A 507 -21.05 11.10 3.72
C CYS A 507 -21.10 12.20 4.78
N VAL A 508 -19.93 12.69 5.15
CA VAL A 508 -19.78 13.98 5.84
C VAL A 508 -19.29 15.04 4.85
N ASN A 509 -19.81 16.27 4.96
CA ASN A 509 -19.30 17.39 4.17
C ASN A 509 -18.03 17.93 4.81
N TRP A 510 -16.96 18.11 4.02
CA TRP A 510 -15.71 18.71 4.49
C TRP A 510 -15.38 19.97 3.67
N PRO A 511 -15.42 21.16 4.30
CA PRO A 511 -15.12 22.43 3.64
C PRO A 511 -13.66 22.55 3.15
N SER A 512 -13.47 22.91 1.88
CA SER A 512 -12.18 23.36 1.31
C SER A 512 -12.34 24.42 0.19
N HIS A 513 -13.55 24.91 -0.03
CA HIS A 513 -13.87 25.93 -1.04
C HIS A 513 -13.76 27.38 -0.52
N LEU A 514 -13.48 27.56 0.78
CA LEU A 514 -13.38 28.86 1.42
C LEU A 514 -12.15 29.63 0.94
N ASP A 515 -12.05 30.91 1.31
CA ASP A 515 -10.99 31.86 0.95
C ASP A 515 -9.57 31.30 0.91
N THR A 516 -9.19 30.52 1.93
CA THR A 516 -7.83 29.97 2.02
C THR A 516 -7.58 28.86 1.01
N MET A 517 -8.64 28.24 0.49
CA MET A 517 -8.62 27.02 -0.35
C MET A 517 -7.84 25.87 0.29
N VAL A 518 -7.65 25.91 1.61
CA VAL A 518 -7.06 24.84 2.39
C VAL A 518 -8.18 24.10 3.11
N VAL A 519 -8.12 22.77 3.11
CA VAL A 519 -9.13 21.94 3.78
C VAL A 519 -9.19 22.28 5.26
N GLU A 520 -10.39 22.55 5.77
CA GLU A 520 -10.61 23.07 7.12
C GLU A 520 -10.17 22.09 8.21
N GLY A 521 -9.61 22.61 9.31
CA GLY A 521 -9.19 21.85 10.48
C GLY A 521 -7.81 21.18 10.39
N LEU A 522 -7.12 21.25 9.25
CA LEU A 522 -5.74 20.77 9.10
C LEU A 522 -4.72 21.55 9.95
N ASP A 523 -5.05 22.75 10.40
CA ASP A 523 -4.27 23.50 11.38
C ASP A 523 -4.49 22.98 12.82
N LYS A 524 -5.59 22.26 13.08
CA LYS A 524 -5.95 21.77 14.42
C LYS A 524 -5.48 20.35 14.71
N LYS A 525 -5.47 19.47 13.70
CA LYS A 525 -5.12 18.04 13.85
C LYS A 525 -4.40 17.50 12.60
N PRO A 526 -3.56 16.46 12.76
CA PRO A 526 -2.96 15.78 11.61
C PRO A 526 -4.05 15.19 10.70
N LEU A 527 -3.85 15.28 9.38
CA LEU A 527 -4.81 14.80 8.37
C LEU A 527 -5.28 13.36 8.64
N ASP A 528 -4.34 12.45 8.91
CA ASP A 528 -4.63 11.02 9.16
C ASP A 528 -5.49 10.79 10.43
N VAL A 529 -5.41 11.70 11.41
CA VAL A 529 -6.25 11.63 12.62
C VAL A 529 -7.68 12.05 12.29
N ILE A 530 -7.85 13.07 11.45
CA ILE A 530 -9.18 13.55 11.04
C ILE A 530 -9.88 12.48 10.20
N SER A 531 -9.22 11.94 9.18
CA SER A 531 -9.78 10.90 8.30
C SER A 531 -10.17 9.63 9.07
N LYS A 532 -9.31 9.14 9.98
CA LYS A 532 -9.65 8.01 10.86
C LYS A 532 -10.83 8.31 11.78
N LYS A 533 -10.98 9.55 12.23
CA LYS A 533 -12.13 9.96 13.04
C LYS A 533 -13.43 9.97 12.22
N ILE A 534 -13.38 10.38 10.95
CA ILE A 534 -14.52 10.28 10.03
C ILE A 534 -15.00 8.83 9.92
N VAL A 535 -14.08 7.88 9.73
CA VAL A 535 -14.39 6.44 9.73
C VAL A 535 -14.97 5.99 11.07
N ALA A 536 -14.37 6.39 12.18
CA ALA A 536 -14.82 6.02 13.52
C ALA A 536 -16.23 6.54 13.87
N MET A 537 -16.67 7.64 13.23
CA MET A 537 -18.04 8.17 13.35
C MET A 537 -19.06 7.42 12.46
N GLY A 538 -18.62 6.43 11.67
CA GLY A 538 -19.48 5.60 10.83
C GLY A 538 -19.71 6.13 9.41
N PHE A 539 -19.00 7.18 9.00
CA PHE A 539 -19.07 7.69 7.62
C PHE A 539 -18.19 6.84 6.69
N ASN A 540 -18.70 6.56 5.49
CA ASN A 540 -17.96 5.83 4.44
C ASN A 540 -17.58 6.71 3.25
N CYS A 541 -17.96 7.99 3.28
CA CYS A 541 -17.55 8.96 2.28
C CYS A 541 -17.37 10.36 2.86
N VAL A 542 -16.64 11.19 2.11
CA VAL A 542 -16.53 12.62 2.32
C VAL A 542 -17.01 13.32 1.07
N ARG A 543 -17.91 14.28 1.22
CA ARG A 543 -18.19 15.26 0.18
C ARG A 543 -17.22 16.43 0.38
N LEU A 544 -16.13 16.40 -0.38
CA LEU A 544 -15.04 17.36 -0.26
C LEU A 544 -15.31 18.52 -1.22
N THR A 545 -15.60 19.67 -0.63
CA THR A 545 -16.00 20.86 -1.39
C THR A 545 -14.80 21.59 -1.95
N TRP A 546 -14.90 22.13 -3.16
CA TRP A 546 -13.83 22.89 -3.79
C TRP A 546 -14.37 24.04 -4.64
N SER A 547 -13.51 25.02 -4.93
CA SER A 547 -13.84 26.17 -5.78
C SER A 547 -13.29 26.00 -7.19
N ILE A 548 -14.07 26.31 -8.24
CA ILE A 548 -13.62 26.25 -9.64
C ILE A 548 -12.34 27.06 -9.87
N ALA A 549 -12.23 28.23 -9.22
CA ALA A 549 -11.06 29.10 -9.32
C ALA A 549 -9.76 28.41 -8.88
N MET A 550 -9.81 27.47 -7.92
CA MET A 550 -8.65 26.71 -7.46
C MET A 550 -7.95 25.94 -8.59
N VAL A 551 -8.71 25.44 -9.58
CA VAL A 551 -8.16 24.63 -10.69
C VAL A 551 -8.05 25.41 -12.00
N THR A 552 -8.80 26.50 -12.15
CA THR A 552 -8.87 27.28 -13.40
C THR A 552 -8.02 28.54 -13.40
N ASN A 553 -7.70 29.09 -12.23
CA ASN A 553 -6.86 30.29 -12.11
C ASN A 553 -5.41 29.88 -11.83
N GLY A 554 -4.50 30.13 -12.77
CA GLY A 554 -3.09 29.75 -12.67
C GLY A 554 -2.37 30.32 -11.43
N SER A 555 -2.74 31.52 -10.97
CA SER A 555 -2.16 32.13 -9.78
C SER A 555 -2.60 31.42 -8.51
N LEU A 556 -3.87 31.02 -8.41
CA LEU A 556 -4.40 30.27 -7.27
C LEU A 556 -3.92 28.82 -7.29
N PHE A 557 -3.82 28.21 -8.47
CA PHE A 557 -3.31 26.85 -8.64
C PHE A 557 -1.89 26.66 -8.07
N GLN A 558 -1.05 27.70 -8.18
CA GLN A 558 0.32 27.71 -7.68
C GLN A 558 0.45 28.34 -6.28
N LEU A 559 -0.63 28.88 -5.71
CA LEU A 559 -0.61 29.52 -4.40
C LEU A 559 -0.31 28.48 -3.33
N THR A 560 0.75 28.69 -2.53
CA THR A 560 1.07 27.80 -1.41
C THR A 560 0.11 27.99 -0.25
N ALA A 561 -0.11 26.94 0.55
CA ALA A 561 -0.96 27.04 1.74
C ALA A 561 -0.43 28.11 2.71
N GLU A 562 0.90 28.21 2.90
CA GLU A 562 1.50 29.26 3.71
C GLU A 562 1.20 30.67 3.18
N ASN A 563 1.35 30.90 1.87
CA ASN A 563 1.07 32.20 1.28
C ASN A 563 -0.43 32.52 1.29
N SER A 564 -1.29 31.52 1.11
CA SER A 564 -2.73 31.67 1.24
C SER A 564 -3.09 32.18 2.65
N PHE A 565 -2.60 31.53 3.72
CA PHE A 565 -2.82 32.00 5.08
C PHE A 565 -2.24 33.39 5.36
N LYS A 566 -1.06 33.72 4.80
CA LYS A 566 -0.46 35.05 4.94
C LYS A 566 -1.32 36.14 4.29
N ASN A 567 -1.91 35.87 3.12
CA ASN A 567 -2.79 36.81 2.42
C ASN A 567 -3.99 37.23 3.27
N PHE A 568 -4.48 36.33 4.14
CA PHE A 568 -5.60 36.57 5.05
C PHE A 568 -5.16 36.89 6.49
N GLY A 569 -3.86 37.08 6.76
CA GLY A 569 -3.36 37.41 8.10
C GLY A 569 -3.49 36.30 9.16
N LEU A 570 -3.61 35.03 8.74
CA LEU A 570 -3.93 33.89 9.61
C LEU A 570 -2.67 33.25 10.24
N SER A 571 -1.94 34.01 11.06
CA SER A 571 -0.70 33.55 11.70
C SER A 571 -0.88 32.32 12.61
N GLN A 572 -2.03 32.20 13.28
CA GLN A 572 -2.35 31.03 14.10
C GLN A 572 -2.56 29.77 13.27
N ALA A 573 -3.17 29.87 12.08
CA ALA A 573 -3.35 28.74 11.18
C ALA A 573 -2.00 28.24 10.65
N ILE A 574 -1.07 29.14 10.36
CA ILE A 574 0.31 28.78 9.97
C ILE A 574 0.99 28.01 11.10
N ALA A 575 0.93 28.50 12.34
CA ALA A 575 1.53 27.81 13.50
C ALA A 575 0.89 26.44 13.74
N GLY A 576 -0.45 26.35 13.63
CA GLY A 576 -1.18 25.10 13.77
C GLY A 576 -0.85 24.09 12.67
N MET A 577 -0.75 24.54 11.41
CA MET A 577 -0.37 23.69 10.30
C MET A 577 1.09 23.25 10.39
N GLN A 578 1.99 24.11 10.85
CA GLN A 578 3.38 23.75 11.15
C GLN A 578 3.48 22.66 12.22
N ALA A 579 2.60 22.67 13.23
CA ALA A 579 2.59 21.68 14.30
C ALA A 579 1.99 20.33 13.86
N ASN A 580 0.92 20.36 13.05
CA ASN A 580 0.13 19.17 12.75
C ASN A 580 0.43 18.55 11.38
N ASN A 581 0.74 19.36 10.38
CA ASN A 581 0.98 18.95 8.99
C ASN A 581 2.10 19.82 8.35
N PRO A 582 3.34 19.82 8.91
CA PRO A 582 4.39 20.78 8.56
C PRO A 582 4.78 20.80 7.07
N SER A 583 4.69 19.66 6.38
CA SER A 583 4.98 19.57 4.96
C SER A 583 3.98 20.34 4.09
N PHE A 584 2.74 20.55 4.56
CA PHE A 584 1.66 21.11 3.75
C PHE A 584 1.83 22.61 3.50
N LEU A 585 2.50 23.34 4.39
CA LEU A 585 2.71 24.79 4.24
C LEU A 585 3.40 25.16 2.92
N LYS A 586 4.31 24.29 2.46
CA LYS A 586 5.09 24.49 1.23
C LYS A 586 4.38 23.96 -0.03
N LEU A 587 3.29 23.22 0.12
CA LEU A 587 2.50 22.71 -1.00
C LEU A 587 1.56 23.78 -1.53
N SER A 588 1.26 23.72 -2.83
CA SER A 588 0.15 24.51 -3.37
C SER A 588 -1.19 24.04 -2.79
N VAL A 589 -2.18 24.93 -2.72
CA VAL A 589 -3.52 24.61 -2.19
C VAL A 589 -4.15 23.39 -2.90
N ILE A 590 -3.96 23.27 -4.21
CA ILE A 590 -4.41 22.10 -4.98
C ILE A 590 -3.65 20.82 -4.60
N ARG A 591 -2.35 20.90 -4.29
CA ARG A 591 -1.58 19.75 -3.80
C ARG A 591 -2.02 19.34 -2.40
N VAL A 592 -2.31 20.29 -1.51
CA VAL A 592 -2.91 19.97 -0.20
C VAL A 592 -4.26 19.27 -0.37
N PHE A 593 -5.11 19.76 -1.27
CA PHE A 593 -6.39 19.13 -1.60
C PHE A 593 -6.19 17.67 -2.08
N GLN A 594 -5.23 17.42 -2.96
CA GLN A 594 -4.90 16.07 -3.43
C GLN A 594 -4.39 15.16 -2.30
N GLU A 595 -3.54 15.66 -1.41
CA GLU A 595 -3.09 14.90 -0.23
C GLU A 595 -4.25 14.48 0.67
N VAL A 596 -5.26 15.35 0.84
CA VAL A 596 -6.48 14.99 1.58
C VAL A 596 -7.25 13.88 0.89
N VAL A 597 -7.45 13.96 -0.43
CA VAL A 597 -8.13 12.90 -1.20
C VAL A 597 -7.38 11.56 -1.07
N MET A 598 -6.05 11.57 -1.24
CA MET A 598 -5.23 10.36 -1.12
C MET A 598 -5.23 9.77 0.30
N ASN A 599 -5.26 10.61 1.33
CA ASN A 599 -5.35 10.13 2.71
C ASN A 599 -6.73 9.53 3.03
N LEU A 600 -7.81 10.10 2.47
CA LEU A 600 -9.16 9.52 2.58
C LEU A 600 -9.22 8.15 1.89
N GLU A 601 -8.64 8.02 0.69
CA GLU A 601 -8.50 6.74 -0.01
C GLU A 601 -7.75 5.70 0.84
N LYS A 602 -6.61 6.09 1.43
CA LYS A 602 -5.82 5.22 2.33
C LYS A 602 -6.64 4.69 3.52
N ASN A 603 -7.59 5.48 4.01
CA ASN A 603 -8.46 5.12 5.12
C ASN A 603 -9.79 4.51 4.66
N ASN A 604 -9.89 4.09 3.39
CA ASN A 604 -11.07 3.45 2.81
C ASN A 604 -12.32 4.35 2.92
N VAL A 605 -12.16 5.64 2.62
CA VAL A 605 -13.25 6.63 2.58
C VAL A 605 -13.40 7.13 1.15
N MET A 606 -14.59 6.93 0.56
CA MET A 606 -14.87 7.43 -0.79
C MET A 606 -14.95 8.96 -0.79
N VAL A 607 -14.57 9.60 -1.88
CA VAL A 607 -14.62 11.06 -2.00
C VAL A 607 -15.58 11.47 -3.11
N ILE A 608 -16.58 12.29 -2.76
CA ILE A 608 -17.38 13.05 -3.72
C ILE A 608 -16.74 14.41 -3.86
N LEU A 609 -16.21 14.71 -5.04
CA LEU A 609 -15.68 16.04 -5.35
C LEU A 609 -16.84 16.98 -5.64
N ASP A 610 -17.10 17.88 -4.69
CA ASP A 610 -18.22 18.81 -4.77
C ASP A 610 -17.76 20.16 -5.26
N ASN A 611 -18.09 20.48 -6.51
CA ASN A 611 -17.94 21.83 -7.03
C ASN A 611 -18.94 22.73 -6.30
N HIS A 612 -18.46 23.45 -5.29
CA HIS A 612 -19.30 24.17 -4.34
C HIS A 612 -19.43 25.65 -4.69
N ALA A 613 -18.36 26.25 -5.23
CA ALA A 613 -18.32 27.68 -5.52
C ALA A 613 -17.48 27.98 -6.76
N SER A 614 -17.83 29.03 -7.51
CA SER A 614 -17.05 29.46 -8.69
C SER A 614 -15.76 30.20 -8.30
N GLN A 615 -15.77 30.90 -7.16
CA GLN A 615 -14.65 31.62 -6.55
C GLN A 615 -14.54 31.22 -5.07
N PRO A 616 -13.40 31.45 -4.41
CA PRO A 616 -13.30 31.24 -2.96
C PRO A 616 -14.29 32.17 -2.26
N GLU A 617 -15.05 31.64 -1.29
CA GLU A 617 -16.07 32.42 -0.59
C GLU A 617 -15.52 33.10 0.67
N LEU A 618 -15.73 34.42 0.73
CA LEU A 618 -15.56 35.26 1.91
C LEU A 618 -16.69 34.99 2.89
N TYR A 619 -16.38 34.34 4.02
CA TYR A 619 -17.30 34.30 5.15
C TYR A 619 -17.24 35.62 5.92
N ASP A 620 -18.05 36.60 5.49
CA ASP A 620 -18.34 37.79 6.29
C ASP A 620 -19.53 37.47 7.21
N PHE A 621 -19.25 37.05 8.44
CA PHE A 621 -20.28 36.70 9.44
C PHE A 621 -21.09 37.91 9.93
N LEU A 622 -21.00 39.07 9.27
CA LEU A 622 -21.63 40.32 9.69
C LEU A 622 -22.83 40.79 8.86
N LEU A 623 -23.19 40.17 7.73
CA LEU A 623 -24.32 40.66 6.91
C LEU A 623 -25.14 39.58 6.18
N VAL A 624 -25.53 38.51 6.89
CA VAL A 624 -26.73 37.75 6.48
C VAL A 624 -27.64 37.58 7.71
N PRO A 625 -28.73 38.36 7.83
CA PRO A 625 -29.75 38.02 8.81
C PRO A 625 -30.34 36.66 8.42
N LEU A 626 -30.66 35.88 9.45
CA LEU A 626 -31.34 34.58 9.42
C LEU A 626 -32.77 34.65 8.83
N ALA A 627 -32.98 35.40 7.75
CA ALA A 627 -34.26 35.77 7.21
C ALA A 627 -34.17 35.95 5.69
N MET A 628 -34.13 34.84 4.92
CA MET A 628 -34.73 34.72 3.58
C MET A 628 -34.86 33.24 3.16
N LEU A 629 -35.51 32.43 4.00
CA LEU A 629 -36.49 31.43 3.56
C LEU A 629 -37.72 31.49 4.48
N GLY A 630 -38.08 32.72 4.87
CA GLY A 630 -39.30 33.06 5.56
C GLY A 630 -39.88 34.31 4.91
N THR A 631 -41.14 34.19 4.49
CA THR A 631 -42.09 35.23 4.08
C THR A 631 -42.01 35.79 2.66
N SER A 632 -42.80 35.18 1.77
CA SER A 632 -43.72 35.95 0.91
C SER A 632 -45.05 35.22 0.82
N TYR A 633 -45.88 35.40 1.87
CA TYR A 633 -47.36 35.34 1.92
C TYR A 633 -47.76 35.24 3.41
N MET A 634 -47.64 36.33 4.16
CA MET A 634 -48.42 36.54 5.38
C MET A 634 -48.65 38.03 5.57
N THR A 635 -49.80 38.50 5.09
CA THR A 635 -50.48 39.69 5.62
C THR A 635 -51.43 39.23 6.72
N GLU A 636 -51.31 39.85 7.89
CA GLU A 636 -52.31 39.97 8.97
C GLU A 636 -53.02 38.69 9.43
N GLY A 637 -52.46 38.09 10.47
CA GLY A 637 -53.11 37.11 11.33
C GLY A 637 -52.14 36.59 12.36
N ALA A 638 -52.14 37.19 13.56
CA ALA A 638 -51.39 36.67 14.70
C ALA A 638 -51.96 35.30 15.09
N ALA A 639 -51.41 34.23 14.52
CA ALA A 639 -51.57 32.86 15.00
C ALA A 639 -50.30 32.46 15.73
N VAL A 640 -50.47 32.05 16.97
CA VAL A 640 -49.46 31.41 17.82
C VAL A 640 -48.79 30.29 17.00
N ILE A 641 -47.51 30.43 16.67
CA ILE A 641 -46.73 29.32 16.08
C ILE A 641 -46.52 28.31 17.21
N ALA A 642 -47.39 27.30 17.24
CA ALA A 642 -47.24 26.15 18.11
C ALA A 642 -45.91 25.45 17.81
N ASN A 643 -45.31 24.91 18.88
CA ASN A 643 -43.94 24.44 18.98
C ASN A 643 -43.66 23.29 17.99
N ALA A 644 -43.01 23.59 16.86
CA ALA A 644 -42.87 22.68 15.72
C ALA A 644 -41.87 21.49 15.91
N ASN A 645 -41.42 21.20 17.13
CA ASN A 645 -40.43 20.17 17.45
C ASN A 645 -40.90 19.16 18.53
N LYS A 646 -41.97 18.38 18.29
CA LYS A 646 -42.18 17.11 19.01
C LYS A 646 -41.90 15.97 18.05
N ASP A 647 -40.89 15.16 18.37
CA ASP A 647 -40.26 14.21 17.46
C ASP A 647 -40.94 12.83 17.53
N VAL A 648 -42.21 12.80 17.13
CA VAL A 648 -43.06 11.60 17.18
C VAL A 648 -42.45 10.43 16.37
N LEU A 649 -42.73 9.21 16.80
CA LEU A 649 -42.40 7.97 16.07
C LEU A 649 -43.00 7.98 14.66
N VAL A 650 -42.19 7.68 13.64
CA VAL A 650 -42.59 7.68 12.23
C VAL A 650 -42.42 6.31 11.56
N ILE A 651 -43.22 6.03 10.54
CA ILE A 651 -43.10 4.82 9.71
C ILE A 651 -42.17 5.08 8.53
N VAL A 652 -41.03 4.39 8.48
CA VAL A 652 -40.09 4.46 7.34
C VAL A 652 -39.90 3.09 6.69
N SER A 653 -39.43 3.07 5.45
CA SER A 653 -39.08 1.83 4.76
C SER A 653 -37.82 1.23 5.38
N GLY A 654 -37.89 -0.04 5.77
CA GLY A 654 -36.77 -0.80 6.33
C GLY A 654 -35.74 -1.23 5.27
N PRO A 655 -34.57 -1.74 5.71
CA PRO A 655 -33.54 -2.27 4.82
C PRO A 655 -34.08 -3.40 3.92
N SER A 656 -34.19 -3.14 2.62
CA SER A 656 -34.57 -4.15 1.62
C SER A 656 -33.49 -4.23 0.53
N ASN A 657 -33.23 -5.45 0.05
CA ASN A 657 -32.44 -5.68 -1.18
C ASN A 657 -33.39 -6.07 -2.32
N ILE A 658 -32.86 -6.23 -3.53
CA ILE A 658 -33.63 -6.59 -4.74
C ILE A 658 -34.46 -7.87 -4.55
N THR A 659 -34.07 -8.77 -3.64
CA THR A 659 -34.71 -10.09 -3.45
C THR A 659 -35.68 -10.19 -2.26
N LYS A 660 -35.65 -9.29 -1.28
CA LYS A 660 -36.36 -9.46 0.01
C LYS A 660 -37.64 -8.63 0.22
N GLY A 661 -38.06 -7.82 -0.76
CA GLY A 661 -39.31 -7.04 -0.70
C GLY A 661 -39.32 -5.93 0.37
N PRO A 662 -40.15 -4.88 0.22
CA PRO A 662 -40.21 -3.77 1.17
C PRO A 662 -40.93 -4.18 2.47
N TYR A 663 -40.44 -3.72 3.61
CA TYR A 663 -41.17 -3.69 4.89
C TYR A 663 -41.01 -2.32 5.55
N LYS A 664 -41.80 -2.05 6.58
CA LYS A 664 -41.73 -0.81 7.35
C LYS A 664 -41.02 -1.02 8.68
N ILE A 665 -40.45 0.05 9.22
CA ILE A 665 -39.88 0.09 10.57
C ILE A 665 -40.43 1.33 11.27
N LEU A 666 -40.57 1.25 12.59
CA LEU A 666 -40.92 2.38 13.43
C LEU A 666 -39.63 3.04 13.93
N PHE A 667 -39.42 4.28 13.53
CA PHE A 667 -38.20 5.05 13.76
C PHE A 667 -38.54 6.35 14.49
N HIS A 668 -37.75 6.71 15.50
CA HIS A 668 -37.92 7.95 16.23
C HIS A 668 -36.82 8.95 15.82
N PRO A 669 -37.14 10.01 15.05
CA PRO A 669 -36.15 10.87 14.41
C PRO A 669 -35.10 11.48 15.35
N SER A 670 -35.51 11.99 16.51
CA SER A 670 -34.57 12.66 17.42
C SER A 670 -33.71 11.78 18.29
N SER A 671 -34.20 10.58 18.65
CA SER A 671 -33.36 9.62 19.38
C SER A 671 -32.48 8.80 18.43
N GLY A 672 -32.86 8.70 17.15
CA GLY A 672 -32.20 7.83 16.17
C GLY A 672 -32.45 6.33 16.44
N LEU A 673 -33.40 6.00 17.31
CA LEU A 673 -33.71 4.63 17.72
C LEU A 673 -34.93 4.08 16.97
N CYS A 674 -35.01 2.75 16.89
CA CYS A 674 -36.10 2.01 16.29
C CYS A 674 -36.78 1.09 17.31
N VAL A 675 -38.03 0.73 17.07
CA VAL A 675 -38.67 -0.36 17.84
C VAL A 675 -37.95 -1.68 17.54
N ASN A 676 -37.41 -2.32 18.58
CA ASN A 676 -36.67 -3.57 18.50
C ASN A 676 -37.12 -4.50 19.64
N GLU A 677 -37.21 -5.81 19.39
CA GLU A 677 -37.53 -6.86 20.38
C GLU A 677 -38.91 -6.71 21.08
N THR A 678 -39.98 -6.52 20.31
CA THR A 678 -41.35 -6.32 20.85
C THR A 678 -41.88 -7.46 21.72
N TYR A 679 -41.32 -8.66 21.62
CA TYR A 679 -41.78 -9.85 22.36
C TYR A 679 -41.11 -10.05 23.73
N ALA A 680 -40.02 -9.34 24.03
CA ALA A 680 -39.21 -9.58 25.24
C ALA A 680 -39.50 -8.59 26.37
N LEU A 681 -40.12 -7.43 26.09
CA LEU A 681 -40.27 -6.34 27.04
C LEU A 681 -41.66 -5.69 26.94
N ASN A 682 -42.43 -5.74 28.04
CA ASN A 682 -43.55 -4.85 28.29
C ASN A 682 -43.12 -3.87 29.40
N PRO A 683 -42.98 -2.56 29.14
CA PRO A 683 -43.41 -1.80 27.95
C PRO A 683 -42.45 -1.88 26.74
N ILE A 684 -42.99 -1.62 25.53
CA ILE A 684 -42.22 -1.52 24.27
C ILE A 684 -41.15 -0.42 24.39
N ARG A 685 -39.92 -0.74 23.98
CA ARG A 685 -38.76 0.16 24.04
C ARG A 685 -38.14 0.39 22.66
N LEU A 686 -37.47 1.53 22.52
CA LEU A 686 -36.62 1.78 21.35
C LEU A 686 -35.18 1.32 21.61
N ALA A 687 -34.51 0.84 20.57
CA ALA A 687 -33.11 0.42 20.59
C ALA A 687 -32.42 0.85 19.28
N PRO A 688 -31.08 0.69 19.14
CA PRO A 688 -30.40 0.95 17.89
C PRO A 688 -31.03 0.18 16.72
N CYS A 689 -31.15 0.82 15.55
CA CYS A 689 -31.79 0.27 14.36
C CYS A 689 -30.99 -0.86 13.66
N SER A 690 -30.12 -1.58 14.38
CA SER A 690 -29.39 -2.74 13.89
C SER A 690 -30.26 -4.00 14.03
N GLY A 691 -31.20 -4.18 13.10
CA GLY A 691 -32.17 -5.28 13.13
C GLY A 691 -33.53 -4.88 13.70
N PRO A 692 -34.15 -3.79 13.23
CA PRO A 692 -35.43 -3.33 13.76
C PRO A 692 -36.54 -4.34 13.46
N GLU A 693 -37.56 -4.35 14.32
CA GLU A 693 -38.77 -5.14 14.08
C GLU A 693 -39.43 -4.70 12.76
N LYS A 694 -40.00 -5.68 12.08
CA LYS A 694 -40.60 -5.46 10.76
C LYS A 694 -42.07 -5.18 10.94
N TRP A 695 -42.55 -4.08 10.39
CA TRP A 695 -43.94 -3.67 10.47
C TRP A 695 -44.57 -3.58 9.08
N GLU A 696 -45.89 -3.66 9.06
CA GLU A 696 -46.74 -3.41 7.89
C GLU A 696 -47.83 -2.40 8.27
N TYR A 697 -48.01 -1.38 7.44
CA TYR A 697 -49.10 -0.42 7.58
C TYR A 697 -50.21 -0.81 6.60
N THR A 698 -51.36 -1.25 7.13
CA THR A 698 -52.43 -1.82 6.31
C THR A 698 -53.33 -0.74 5.70
N PRO A 699 -54.10 -1.04 4.63
CA PRO A 699 -55.12 -0.14 4.10
C PRO A 699 -56.16 0.27 5.15
N GLU A 700 -56.43 -0.61 6.12
CA GLU A 700 -57.31 -0.36 7.27
C GLU A 700 -56.61 0.44 8.38
N ARG A 701 -55.46 1.06 8.12
CA ARG A 701 -54.73 1.94 9.06
C ARG A 701 -54.22 1.24 10.33
N ALA A 702 -54.01 -0.08 10.27
CA ALA A 702 -53.37 -0.82 11.37
C ALA A 702 -51.85 -0.87 11.16
N ILE A 703 -51.09 -0.80 12.26
CA ILE A 703 -49.63 -1.01 12.26
C ILE A 703 -49.39 -2.44 12.76
N LEU A 704 -49.26 -3.40 11.84
CA LEU A 704 -49.07 -4.82 12.13
C LEU A 704 -47.59 -5.16 12.28
N LEU A 705 -47.28 -6.00 13.25
CA LEU A 705 -45.99 -6.65 13.35
C LEU A 705 -45.93 -7.77 12.30
N ARG A 706 -45.00 -7.66 11.36
CA ARG A 706 -44.94 -8.49 10.15
C ARG A 706 -44.83 -9.97 10.51
N ASP A 707 -45.45 -10.81 9.69
CA ASP A 707 -45.53 -12.27 9.89
C ASP A 707 -46.30 -12.69 11.15
N THR A 708 -47.05 -11.77 11.77
CA THR A 708 -47.91 -12.04 12.94
C THR A 708 -49.30 -11.43 12.76
N ILE A 709 -50.21 -11.75 13.69
CA ILE A 709 -51.56 -11.18 13.75
C ILE A 709 -51.67 -9.98 14.72
N THR A 710 -50.54 -9.56 15.32
CA THR A 710 -50.54 -8.51 16.34
C THR A 710 -50.31 -7.12 15.75
N CYS A 711 -51.04 -6.12 16.25
CA CYS A 711 -50.88 -4.71 15.90
C CYS A 711 -50.64 -3.83 17.13
N LEU A 712 -50.07 -2.66 16.86
CA LEU A 712 -49.86 -1.62 17.87
C LEU A 712 -51.18 -0.94 18.26
N GLN A 713 -51.43 -0.81 19.56
CA GLN A 713 -52.64 -0.19 20.11
C GLN A 713 -52.32 0.87 21.17
N ALA A 714 -53.10 1.96 21.17
CA ALA A 714 -53.05 2.97 22.23
C ALA A 714 -53.90 2.59 23.46
N VAL A 715 -53.24 2.39 24.60
CA VAL A 715 -53.89 2.07 25.89
C VAL A 715 -54.48 3.30 26.61
N GLY A 716 -53.74 4.40 26.69
CA GLY A 716 -54.11 5.61 27.44
C GLY A 716 -53.01 6.66 27.40
N ILE A 717 -53.32 7.90 27.78
CA ILE A 717 -52.36 9.01 27.84
C ILE A 717 -51.27 8.72 28.87
N GLY A 718 -50.01 9.01 28.53
CA GLY A 718 -48.84 8.76 29.36
C GLY A 718 -48.49 7.28 29.56
N MET A 719 -49.23 6.37 28.93
CA MET A 719 -49.02 4.92 29.07
C MET A 719 -48.28 4.35 27.85
N ALA A 720 -47.53 3.27 28.03
CA ALA A 720 -46.86 2.60 26.91
C ALA A 720 -47.84 1.87 25.98
N PRO A 721 -47.65 1.89 24.64
CA PRO A 721 -48.51 1.17 23.70
C PRO A 721 -48.37 -0.34 23.88
N ASP A 722 -49.43 -1.06 23.54
CA ASP A 722 -49.51 -2.51 23.68
C ASP A 722 -49.71 -3.18 22.32
N LEU A 723 -49.55 -4.50 22.28
CA LEU A 723 -49.83 -5.33 21.12
C LEU A 723 -51.15 -6.06 21.29
N ASP A 724 -52.07 -5.87 20.34
CA ASP A 724 -53.40 -6.48 20.33
C ASP A 724 -53.59 -7.35 19.08
N ILE A 725 -54.54 -8.28 19.11
CA ILE A 725 -54.93 -9.14 17.98
C ILE A 725 -56.21 -8.63 17.28
N ASP A 726 -57.00 -7.77 17.93
CA ASP A 726 -58.29 -7.25 17.41
C ASP A 726 -58.13 -5.97 16.56
N CYS A 727 -57.14 -5.98 15.66
CA CYS A 727 -56.62 -4.81 14.92
C CYS A 727 -57.63 -4.07 14.03
N ASN A 728 -58.72 -4.73 13.67
CA ASN A 728 -59.77 -4.18 12.81
C ASN A 728 -61.04 -3.79 13.55
N ILE A 729 -61.15 -4.15 14.84
CA ILE A 729 -62.35 -3.90 15.63
C ILE A 729 -62.16 -2.66 16.51
N ARG A 730 -60.96 -2.48 17.07
CA ARG A 730 -60.74 -1.46 18.09
C ARG A 730 -60.32 -0.10 17.49
N PRO A 731 -61.03 1.00 17.78
CA PRO A 731 -60.72 2.33 17.24
C PRO A 731 -59.32 2.84 17.62
N ASN A 732 -58.80 2.44 18.78
CA ASN A 732 -57.48 2.82 19.30
C ASN A 732 -56.30 2.01 18.73
N ALA A 733 -56.56 1.13 17.76
CA ALA A 733 -55.54 0.44 16.96
C ALA A 733 -55.47 0.98 15.52
N LYS A 734 -56.18 2.10 15.24
CA LYS A 734 -56.27 2.75 13.93
C LYS A 734 -55.45 4.02 13.91
N TRP A 735 -54.29 3.96 13.27
CA TRP A 735 -53.30 5.02 13.24
C TRP A 735 -53.40 5.84 11.97
N GLU A 736 -53.75 7.12 12.07
CA GLU A 736 -53.85 8.06 10.97
C GLU A 736 -52.54 8.83 10.78
N MET A 737 -52.14 9.02 9.52
CA MET A 737 -51.03 9.90 9.17
C MET A 737 -51.56 11.35 9.12
N ILE A 738 -51.24 12.15 10.14
CA ILE A 738 -51.87 13.46 10.35
C ILE A 738 -51.03 14.66 9.87
N SER A 739 -49.75 14.47 9.57
CA SER A 739 -48.89 15.57 9.09
C SER A 739 -48.94 15.72 7.56
N ALA A 740 -48.69 16.93 7.05
CA ALA A 740 -48.50 17.18 5.62
C ALA A 740 -47.32 16.37 5.03
N SER A 741 -46.35 16.00 5.87
CA SER A 741 -45.24 15.10 5.51
C SER A 741 -45.65 13.61 5.45
N GLY A 742 -46.82 13.25 5.97
CA GLY A 742 -47.30 11.86 6.07
C GLY A 742 -46.48 10.99 7.04
N MET A 743 -45.70 11.61 7.94
CA MET A 743 -44.77 10.89 8.82
C MET A 743 -45.30 10.71 10.24
N HIS A 744 -46.17 11.61 10.74
CA HIS A 744 -46.69 11.54 12.11
C HIS A 744 -47.94 10.69 12.19
N LEU A 745 -48.00 9.83 13.19
CA LEU A 745 -49.10 8.89 13.42
C LEU A 745 -49.89 9.27 14.66
N SER A 746 -51.21 9.31 14.55
CA SER A 746 -52.10 9.49 15.69
C SER A 746 -53.26 8.50 15.70
N THR A 747 -53.84 8.24 16.86
CA THR A 747 -55.05 7.42 17.02
C THR A 747 -55.94 8.04 18.09
N ASN A 748 -57.24 7.71 18.09
CA ASN A 748 -58.17 8.18 19.12
C ASN A 748 -58.35 7.13 20.23
N LEU A 749 -58.37 7.56 21.49
CA LEU A 749 -58.64 6.69 22.63
C LEU A 749 -60.15 6.39 22.78
N PRO A 750 -60.56 5.17 23.21
CA PRO A 750 -61.97 4.76 23.21
C PRO A 750 -62.82 5.47 24.26
N ASN A 751 -62.23 5.88 25.39
CA ASN A 751 -62.96 6.30 26.58
C ASN A 751 -63.31 7.80 26.57
N ASN A 752 -62.49 8.63 25.92
CA ASN A 752 -62.64 10.09 25.91
C ASN A 752 -62.49 10.72 24.51
N GLY A 753 -62.18 9.94 23.47
CA GLY A 753 -61.95 10.44 22.12
C GLY A 753 -60.68 11.28 21.96
N ALA A 754 -59.79 11.30 22.96
CA ALA A 754 -58.56 12.07 22.89
C ALA A 754 -57.65 11.52 21.79
N MET A 755 -57.17 12.42 20.93
CA MET A 755 -56.20 12.10 19.90
C MET A 755 -54.80 12.02 20.53
N VAL A 756 -54.12 10.91 20.31
CA VAL A 756 -52.80 10.64 20.87
C VAL A 756 -51.78 10.27 19.80
N CYS A 757 -50.54 10.71 20.00
CA CYS A 757 -49.37 10.38 19.17
C CYS A 757 -48.38 9.52 19.96
N LEU A 758 -47.44 8.87 19.27
CA LEU A 758 -46.39 8.04 19.88
C LEU A 758 -45.10 8.84 20.09
N ASP A 759 -44.72 9.09 21.34
CA ASP A 759 -43.51 9.85 21.69
C ASP A 759 -42.74 9.13 22.82
N LEU A 760 -41.59 9.65 23.24
CA LEU A 760 -40.79 9.10 24.32
C LEU A 760 -41.06 9.81 25.66
N ASP A 761 -41.11 9.04 26.75
CA ASP A 761 -40.98 9.61 28.09
C ASP A 761 -39.52 9.95 28.41
N GLN A 762 -39.31 10.61 29.55
CA GLN A 762 -37.98 10.96 30.07
C GLN A 762 -37.03 9.76 30.28
N ASN A 763 -37.54 8.51 30.24
CA ASN A 763 -36.77 7.28 30.40
C ASN A 763 -36.56 6.53 29.06
N GLY A 764 -36.99 7.11 27.92
CA GLY A 764 -36.88 6.49 26.60
C GLY A 764 -37.89 5.35 26.36
N VAL A 765 -38.98 5.30 27.15
CA VAL A 765 -40.11 4.40 26.93
C VAL A 765 -41.08 5.05 25.96
N LEU A 766 -41.57 4.28 25.00
CA LEU A 766 -42.60 4.76 24.09
C LEU A 766 -43.88 5.00 24.89
N VAL A 767 -44.36 6.23 24.95
CA VAL A 767 -45.60 6.65 25.64
C VAL A 767 -46.50 7.39 24.67
N LYS A 768 -47.74 7.66 25.09
CA LYS A 768 -48.64 8.51 24.33
C LYS A 768 -48.73 9.89 24.96
N ASP A 769 -48.62 10.92 24.14
CA ASP A 769 -48.74 12.31 24.59
C ASP A 769 -50.12 12.89 24.28
N GLU A 770 -50.66 13.67 25.22
CA GLU A 770 -51.95 14.37 25.11
C GLU A 770 -51.64 15.81 24.71
N ASN A 771 -51.56 16.04 23.39
CA ASN A 771 -51.68 17.35 22.72
C ASN A 771 -51.23 17.19 21.27
N ALA A 772 -52.04 16.47 20.48
CA ALA A 772 -52.08 16.70 19.05
C ALA A 772 -52.85 18.00 18.78
N GLU A 773 -52.33 19.16 19.24
CA GLU A 773 -52.71 20.41 18.58
C GLU A 773 -52.32 20.23 17.11
N ILE A 774 -53.30 20.35 16.23
CA ILE A 774 -53.21 19.99 14.81
C ILE A 774 -51.97 20.66 14.21
N TRP A 775 -51.03 19.82 13.78
CA TRP A 775 -49.77 20.18 13.13
C TRP A 775 -49.93 20.44 11.64
#